data_AF-A0A1H4KTQ3-F1
#
_entry.id   AF-A0A1H4KTQ3-F1
#
_cell.length_a   1.000
_cell.length_b   1.000
_cell.length_c   1.000
_cell.angle_alpha   90.00
_cell.angle_beta   90.00
_cell.angle_gamma   90.00
#
_symmetry.space_group_name_H-M   'P 1'
#
loop_
_entity.id
_entity.type
_entity.pdbx_description
1 polymer ?
#
loop_
_entity_poly.entity_id
_entity_poly.type
_entity_poly.pdbx_seq_one_letter_code
_entity_poly.pdbx_strand_id
1 'polypeptide(L)'
;MAMGDPQSRIPAYPGVDRFIEAFDRLVVQSRRTRSRVPVVLLHEPEGGDAGRRIVSGLRSRMRGRIEVLAPHAYIPQIPDGADPPPLELFELLTNQLKETMPPGTGELRLHSYRLLRSVVTAPGFDGLREHRHTELRNHCYAQHRAWSRTAQTLWWLGGRDQASGGTLLELLWNFVAGPLFQRLPRAVYGRRINRHMLGRARSRRWYARWVRQQQGSPPTDFFRSALDLVHTELRDNPEQLDRVLMQAVLSDLEQACRTRFLHPWRRRRTSRFVLLFDEAGPQDSRVQRFLRELRSAVADLRCTSVFAVAGGVRSLAARIPDIHASSLAQAGAELINIERRGMTPDQPTGIVVPVAQGPEDDQAAVYWLGRWPTLVTPSPRWGPVTEVAGAVGAGTLAIAVMAGLLLVPGLFNREGDDPCQGSTFLGTDGQCVGVSEGAAGFGKGSSERAVRTVLEQIERQNEEVDQELADRAADDPRPGRRTVVYFGPLTGGKDAEDPVRGGTYAELRGIAVAQQQINAQALRSGERVPLRVLAANAGDRFKDAPAVAERIAELAASDPSIAGVVGFGQSRRNTYEAIRILDKAGVPMVGTSGTADDLLRQGEHYYQTAPTDQRAAQVMAAFASNAAMATGGHKARRVSLVADATDVYSNSLAASFRTAYGPSRTDVLLYTPTDAPEPDPLPTALGGRPVPTVEDLAREVCRTVKDEPRTAVVWSARASQFQLFLAEVSRISGGCPEMSVLAGDDVTNALTDQQRPWDHFKGLTLFYASHGYAPTLATESPEASAFLAAYDRAYGSDRSIRGRALRGDAHVALAWDALRYLAEGIDQAWRTTGRHDERLNRGLVQAVLYQGLGGGGFDGATGWIDAHGAASGGRLTEDKLLAVVRGRPDGSTATEMLCGTVARDNERARWGPTGKEHPCP
;
A
#
# COMPACT_ATOMS: atom_id res chain seq x y z
N MET A 1 -33.17 8.15 18.05
CA MET A 1 -33.59 7.31 16.91
C MET A 1 -34.91 7.87 16.40
N ALA A 2 -34.92 8.62 15.30
CA ALA A 2 -36.18 8.90 14.61
C ALA A 2 -36.52 7.63 13.83
N MET A 3 -37.68 7.02 14.11
CA MET A 3 -38.20 5.88 13.35
C MET A 3 -38.45 6.34 11.91
N GLY A 4 -37.52 6.00 11.01
CA GLY A 4 -37.70 6.16 9.57
C GLY A 4 -38.74 5.17 9.07
N ASP A 5 -39.48 5.58 8.04
CA ASP A 5 -40.48 4.78 7.32
C ASP A 5 -39.95 3.34 7.07
N PRO A 6 -40.62 2.27 7.54
CA PRO A 6 -40.19 0.90 7.33
C PRO A 6 -39.99 0.54 5.84
N GLN A 7 -40.64 1.25 4.92
CA GLN A 7 -40.45 1.08 3.47
C GLN A 7 -39.12 1.61 2.93
N SER A 8 -38.34 2.32 3.76
CA SER A 8 -37.05 2.92 3.38
C SER A 8 -35.82 2.13 3.84
N ARG A 9 -36.00 1.01 4.54
CA ARG A 9 -34.91 0.14 5.00
C ARG A 9 -34.60 -0.94 3.96
N ILE A 10 -33.32 -1.27 3.77
CA ILE A 10 -32.91 -2.42 2.97
C ILE A 10 -33.47 -3.69 3.64
N PRO A 11 -34.27 -4.51 2.95
CA PRO A 11 -34.78 -5.76 3.50
C PRO A 11 -33.62 -6.73 3.74
N ALA A 12 -33.63 -7.44 4.87
CA ALA A 12 -32.59 -8.39 5.25
C ALA A 12 -32.78 -9.75 4.56
N TYR A 13 -32.82 -9.73 3.22
CA TYR A 13 -32.92 -10.94 2.41
C TYR A 13 -31.57 -11.67 2.36
N PRO A 14 -31.57 -13.02 2.16
CA PRO A 14 -30.34 -13.79 2.05
C PRO A 14 -29.37 -13.25 1.00
N GLY A 15 -28.13 -12.99 1.40
CA GLY A 15 -27.05 -12.52 0.53
C GLY A 15 -27.13 -11.05 0.12
N VAL A 16 -28.10 -10.28 0.63
CA VAL A 16 -28.19 -8.83 0.38
C VAL A 16 -26.98 -8.10 0.94
N ASP A 17 -26.42 -8.54 2.07
CA ASP A 17 -25.21 -8.00 2.69
C ASP A 17 -24.03 -7.97 1.71
N ARG A 18 -23.77 -9.08 1.01
CA ARG A 18 -22.70 -9.18 0.02
C ARG A 18 -22.94 -8.29 -1.18
N PHE A 19 -24.20 -8.19 -1.63
CA PHE A 19 -24.58 -7.30 -2.71
C PHE A 19 -24.36 -5.83 -2.33
N ILE A 20 -24.80 -5.42 -1.14
CA ILE A 20 -24.66 -4.03 -0.67
C ILE A 20 -23.18 -3.69 -0.39
N GLU A 21 -22.40 -4.62 0.16
CA GLU A 21 -20.97 -4.42 0.33
C GLU A 21 -20.27 -4.17 -1.02
N ALA A 22 -20.56 -4.99 -2.02
CA ALA A 22 -20.02 -4.83 -3.36
C ALA A 22 -20.47 -3.51 -3.99
N PHE A 23 -21.74 -3.15 -3.81
CA PHE A 23 -22.30 -1.89 -4.26
C PHE A 23 -21.56 -0.70 -3.65
N ASP A 24 -21.40 -0.66 -2.33
CA ASP A 24 -20.74 0.42 -1.62
C ASP A 24 -19.30 0.62 -2.12
N ARG A 25 -18.53 -0.48 -2.24
CA ARG A 25 -17.15 -0.46 -2.73
C ARG A 25 -17.05 0.10 -4.15
N LEU A 26 -17.95 -0.29 -5.04
CA LEU A 26 -18.02 0.27 -6.38
C LEU A 26 -18.43 1.74 -6.35
N VAL A 27 -19.39 2.16 -5.51
CA VAL A 27 -19.78 3.58 -5.46
C VAL A 27 -18.60 4.46 -5.04
N VAL A 28 -17.78 4.05 -4.08
CA VAL A 28 -16.63 4.84 -3.58
C VAL A 28 -15.28 4.52 -4.24
N GLN A 29 -15.28 3.69 -5.29
CA GLN A 29 -14.05 3.24 -5.95
C GLN A 29 -13.22 4.43 -6.49
N SER A 30 -11.93 4.41 -6.17
CA SER A 30 -10.95 5.41 -6.61
C SER A 30 -10.92 5.51 -8.12
N ARG A 31 -10.89 6.74 -8.64
CA ARG A 31 -10.85 7.01 -10.09
C ARG A 31 -9.69 6.30 -10.80
N ARG A 32 -8.53 6.11 -10.14
CA ARG A 32 -7.35 5.48 -10.76
C ARG A 32 -7.57 4.00 -11.06
N THR A 33 -8.41 3.33 -10.28
CA THR A 33 -8.71 1.90 -10.40
C THR A 33 -10.12 1.64 -10.95
N ARG A 34 -10.88 2.72 -11.21
CA ARG A 34 -12.28 2.65 -11.64
C ARG A 34 -12.43 2.03 -13.03
N SER A 35 -13.23 0.98 -13.12
CA SER A 35 -13.61 0.29 -14.36
C SER A 35 -15.09 0.59 -14.74
N ARG A 36 -15.55 0.04 -15.88
CA ARG A 36 -16.99 0.01 -16.21
C ARG A 36 -17.71 -0.94 -15.25
N VAL A 37 -18.98 -0.64 -14.95
CA VAL A 37 -19.82 -1.46 -14.06
C VAL A 37 -21.09 -1.85 -14.83
N PRO A 38 -21.57 -3.09 -14.73
CA PRO A 38 -22.82 -3.50 -15.36
C PRO A 38 -24.02 -2.81 -14.70
N VAL A 39 -25.10 -2.66 -15.47
CA VAL A 39 -26.40 -2.27 -14.94
C VAL A 39 -27.01 -3.47 -14.22
N VAL A 40 -27.34 -3.31 -12.94
CA VAL A 40 -27.96 -4.38 -12.15
C VAL A 40 -29.48 -4.36 -12.36
N LEU A 41 -30.02 -5.49 -12.77
CA LEU A 41 -31.43 -5.71 -13.06
C LEU A 41 -31.97 -6.73 -12.05
N LEU A 42 -32.74 -6.26 -11.06
CA LEU A 42 -33.39 -7.11 -10.07
C LEU A 42 -34.67 -7.70 -10.69
N HIS A 43 -34.61 -8.97 -11.03
CA HIS A 43 -35.61 -9.69 -11.81
C HIS A 43 -36.66 -10.35 -10.92
N GLU A 44 -37.92 -9.98 -11.15
CA GLU A 44 -39.11 -10.39 -10.39
C GLU A 44 -40.21 -10.79 -11.40
N PRO A 45 -40.13 -11.98 -12.02
CA PRO A 45 -41.00 -12.38 -13.14
C PRO A 45 -42.47 -12.54 -12.75
N GLU A 46 -42.74 -12.99 -11.52
CA GLU A 46 -44.09 -13.17 -10.97
C GLU A 46 -44.68 -11.86 -10.39
N GLY A 47 -43.94 -10.76 -10.49
CA GLY A 47 -44.23 -9.52 -9.76
C GLY A 47 -43.74 -9.58 -8.31
N GLY A 48 -43.74 -8.43 -7.64
CA GLY A 48 -43.21 -8.31 -6.28
C GLY A 48 -42.84 -6.86 -5.92
N ASP A 49 -42.36 -6.67 -4.70
CA ASP A 49 -41.77 -5.40 -4.26
C ASP A 49 -40.33 -5.55 -3.74
N ALA A 50 -39.74 -6.74 -3.81
CA ALA A 50 -38.46 -7.03 -3.19
C ALA A 50 -37.33 -6.21 -3.84
N GLY A 51 -37.32 -6.12 -5.18
CA GLY A 51 -36.38 -5.28 -5.92
C GLY A 51 -36.60 -3.80 -5.63
N ARG A 52 -37.86 -3.34 -5.62
CA ARG A 52 -38.24 -1.96 -5.26
C ARG A 52 -37.74 -1.56 -3.86
N ARG A 53 -37.92 -2.43 -2.87
CA ARG A 53 -37.47 -2.22 -1.49
C ARG A 53 -35.95 -2.17 -1.37
N ILE A 54 -35.22 -3.00 -2.10
CA ILE A 54 -33.76 -2.91 -2.19
C ILE A 54 -33.33 -1.56 -2.78
N VAL A 55 -33.95 -1.12 -3.89
CA VAL A 55 -33.63 0.16 -4.54
C VAL A 55 -33.95 1.36 -3.64
N SER A 56 -35.10 1.35 -2.97
CA SER A 56 -35.48 2.36 -1.96
C SER A 56 -34.47 2.40 -0.80
N GLY A 57 -34.04 1.23 -0.31
CA GLY A 57 -33.02 1.10 0.72
C GLY A 57 -31.63 1.58 0.28
N LEU A 58 -31.24 1.38 -0.98
CA LEU A 58 -30.01 1.96 -1.53
C LEU A 58 -30.07 3.49 -1.56
N ARG A 59 -31.23 4.07 -1.90
CA ARG A 59 -31.44 5.51 -1.87
C ARG A 59 -31.27 6.08 -0.47
N SER A 60 -31.89 5.46 0.54
CA SER A 60 -31.78 5.91 1.92
C SER A 60 -30.35 5.78 2.44
N ARG A 61 -29.64 4.71 2.10
CA ARG A 61 -28.24 4.47 2.48
C ARG A 61 -27.26 5.54 1.99
N MET A 62 -27.49 6.09 0.79
CA MET A 62 -26.67 7.17 0.21
C MET A 62 -27.01 8.56 0.75
N ARG A 63 -28.07 8.68 1.55
CA ARG A 63 -28.43 9.89 2.30
C ARG A 63 -28.02 9.66 3.75
N GLY A 64 -26.92 10.27 4.17
CA GLY A 64 -26.51 10.26 5.57
C GLY A 64 -27.54 10.99 6.45
N ARG A 65 -27.33 10.96 7.77
CA ARG A 65 -28.26 11.60 8.73
C ARG A 65 -28.39 13.11 8.52
N ILE A 66 -27.35 13.77 7.99
CA ILE A 66 -27.25 15.24 7.89
C ILE A 66 -26.91 15.67 6.46
N GLU A 67 -26.25 14.81 5.66
CA GLU A 67 -25.71 15.18 4.35
C GLU A 67 -25.84 14.05 3.33
N VAL A 68 -25.84 14.41 2.04
CA VAL A 68 -25.82 13.43 0.94
C VAL A 68 -24.41 12.89 0.73
N LEU A 69 -24.27 11.56 0.70
CA LEU A 69 -22.98 10.87 0.68
C LEU A 69 -22.51 10.55 -0.74
N ALA A 70 -23.44 10.21 -1.64
CA ALA A 70 -23.15 9.98 -3.05
C ALA A 70 -24.23 10.62 -3.95
N PRO A 71 -23.85 11.16 -5.13
CA PRO A 71 -24.81 11.73 -6.06
C PRO A 71 -25.66 10.63 -6.69
N HIS A 72 -26.97 10.76 -6.55
CA HIS A 72 -27.92 9.74 -6.97
C HIS A 72 -29.20 10.34 -7.57
N ALA A 73 -29.76 9.67 -8.56
CA ALA A 73 -31.10 9.94 -9.07
C ALA A 73 -31.99 8.72 -8.82
N TYR A 74 -33.20 8.97 -8.37
CA TYR A 74 -34.21 7.94 -8.12
C TYR A 74 -35.42 8.19 -9.03
N ILE A 75 -35.64 7.30 -9.97
CA ILE A 75 -36.77 7.34 -10.89
C ILE A 75 -37.89 6.51 -10.29
N PRO A 76 -39.03 7.12 -9.91
CA PRO A 76 -40.16 6.40 -9.36
C PRO A 76 -40.83 5.52 -10.42
N GLN A 77 -41.74 4.65 -9.99
CA GLN A 77 -42.56 3.85 -10.88
C GLN A 77 -43.28 4.74 -11.91
N ILE A 78 -43.14 4.40 -13.19
CA ILE A 78 -43.92 4.97 -14.29
C ILE A 78 -45.02 3.95 -14.61
N PRO A 79 -46.30 4.34 -14.65
CA PRO A 79 -47.39 3.42 -14.96
C PRO A 79 -47.17 2.67 -16.28
N ASP A 80 -47.49 1.37 -16.29
CA ASP A 80 -47.38 0.54 -17.49
C ASP A 80 -48.23 1.15 -18.63
N GLY A 81 -47.62 1.30 -19.82
CA GLY A 81 -48.26 1.93 -20.99
C GLY A 81 -48.20 3.47 -21.04
N ALA A 82 -47.75 4.14 -19.96
CA ALA A 82 -47.46 5.57 -20.02
C ALA A 82 -46.12 5.81 -20.76
N ASP A 83 -46.14 6.71 -21.74
CA ASP A 83 -44.94 7.17 -22.46
C ASP A 83 -44.73 8.67 -22.22
N PRO A 84 -44.20 9.06 -21.04
CA PRO A 84 -43.94 10.47 -20.75
C PRO A 84 -43.01 11.06 -21.82
N PRO A 85 -43.14 12.36 -22.14
CA PRO A 85 -42.29 13.02 -23.13
C PRO A 85 -40.81 12.68 -22.91
N PRO A 86 -40.02 12.40 -23.97
CA PRO A 86 -38.65 11.90 -23.83
C PRO A 86 -37.76 12.74 -22.90
N LEU A 87 -37.99 14.05 -22.85
CA LEU A 87 -37.23 14.97 -22.00
C LEU A 87 -37.52 14.82 -20.51
N GLU A 88 -38.70 14.37 -20.11
CA GLU A 88 -39.14 14.35 -18.70
C GLU A 88 -38.24 13.46 -17.84
N LEU A 89 -37.92 12.25 -18.30
CA LEU A 89 -37.02 11.35 -17.58
C LEU A 89 -35.60 11.90 -17.44
N PHE A 90 -35.08 12.52 -18.50
CA PHE A 90 -33.77 13.16 -18.43
C PHE A 90 -33.80 14.40 -17.53
N GLU A 91 -34.89 15.17 -17.50
CA GLU A 91 -35.03 16.32 -16.60
C GLU A 91 -35.06 15.86 -15.15
N LEU A 92 -35.87 14.85 -14.83
CA LEU A 92 -35.95 14.27 -13.50
C LEU A 92 -34.57 13.76 -13.04
N LEU A 93 -33.91 12.95 -13.87
CA LEU A 93 -32.58 12.39 -13.58
C LEU A 93 -31.56 13.51 -13.37
N THR A 94 -31.49 14.46 -14.30
CA THR A 94 -30.46 15.50 -14.26
C THR A 94 -30.70 16.56 -13.19
N ASN A 95 -31.93 16.75 -12.72
CA ASN A 95 -32.24 17.62 -11.59
C ASN A 95 -31.89 16.93 -10.27
N GLN A 96 -32.31 15.68 -10.08
CA GLN A 96 -31.96 14.93 -8.88
C GLN A 96 -30.45 14.73 -8.72
N LEU A 97 -29.70 14.47 -9.80
CA LEU A 97 -28.24 14.39 -9.73
C LEU A 97 -27.58 15.72 -9.31
N LYS A 98 -28.19 16.88 -9.61
CA LYS A 98 -27.67 18.18 -9.15
C LYS A 98 -27.99 18.42 -7.68
N GLU A 99 -29.19 18.04 -7.24
CA GLU A 99 -29.67 18.21 -5.87
C GLU A 99 -28.97 17.28 -4.88
N THR A 100 -28.55 16.09 -5.33
CA THR A 100 -27.90 15.08 -4.49
C THR A 100 -26.37 15.16 -4.55
N MET A 101 -25.79 16.24 -5.06
CA MET A 101 -24.33 16.40 -5.03
C MET A 101 -23.82 16.48 -3.57
N PRO A 102 -22.83 15.65 -3.17
CA PRO A 102 -22.28 15.73 -1.83
C PRO A 102 -21.67 17.11 -1.53
N PRO A 103 -21.70 17.56 -0.27
CA PRO A 103 -21.18 18.88 0.11
C PRO A 103 -19.69 19.01 -0.25
N GLY A 104 -19.28 20.23 -0.62
CA GLY A 104 -17.89 20.50 -1.01
C GLY A 104 -17.46 19.95 -2.39
N THR A 105 -18.34 19.29 -3.16
CA THR A 105 -18.03 18.76 -4.51
C THR A 105 -18.37 19.72 -5.66
N GLY A 106 -18.97 20.86 -5.35
CA GLY A 106 -19.35 21.92 -6.28
C GLY A 106 -20.45 21.52 -7.27
N GLU A 107 -20.94 22.48 -8.04
CA GLU A 107 -22.13 22.31 -8.88
C GLU A 107 -21.91 21.34 -10.08
N LEU A 108 -22.88 20.45 -10.31
CA LEU A 108 -22.88 19.56 -11.48
C LEU A 108 -23.30 20.32 -12.75
N ARG A 109 -22.40 20.39 -13.73
CA ARG A 109 -22.62 21.10 -14.99
C ARG A 109 -22.72 20.11 -16.15
N LEU A 110 -23.91 20.03 -16.74
CA LEU A 110 -24.23 19.15 -17.86
C LEU A 110 -24.34 19.97 -19.15
N HIS A 111 -23.18 20.29 -19.75
CA HIS A 111 -23.11 21.22 -20.88
C HIS A 111 -23.61 20.60 -22.19
N SER A 112 -23.24 19.36 -22.47
CA SER A 112 -23.66 18.64 -23.67
C SER A 112 -25.15 18.34 -23.66
N TYR A 113 -25.70 17.89 -22.52
CA TYR A 113 -27.14 17.66 -22.37
C TYR A 113 -27.95 18.95 -22.52
N ARG A 114 -27.56 20.04 -21.82
CA ARG A 114 -28.27 21.32 -21.92
C ARG A 114 -28.28 21.87 -23.35
N LEU A 115 -27.16 21.74 -24.07
CA LEU A 115 -27.07 22.18 -25.46
C LEU A 115 -28.02 21.38 -26.36
N LEU A 116 -28.04 20.04 -26.24
CA LEU A 116 -28.96 19.24 -27.04
C LEU A 116 -30.43 19.44 -26.66
N ARG A 117 -30.74 19.66 -25.38
CA ARG A 117 -32.07 20.08 -24.98
C ARG A 117 -32.48 21.36 -25.70
N SER A 118 -31.59 22.36 -25.78
CA SER A 118 -31.85 23.61 -26.52
C SER A 118 -31.98 23.41 -28.03
N VAL A 119 -31.31 22.41 -28.60
CA VAL A 119 -31.49 22.04 -30.01
C VAL A 119 -32.87 21.40 -30.23
N VAL A 120 -33.25 20.43 -29.40
CA VAL A 120 -34.50 19.67 -29.52
C VAL A 120 -35.73 20.53 -29.22
N THR A 121 -35.59 21.54 -28.35
CA THR A 121 -36.66 22.49 -28.01
C THR A 121 -36.66 23.74 -28.88
N ALA A 122 -35.78 23.83 -29.88
CA ALA A 122 -35.73 24.97 -30.78
C ALA A 122 -37.01 25.03 -31.65
N PRO A 123 -37.54 26.25 -31.91
CA PRO A 123 -38.67 26.40 -32.83
C PRO A 123 -38.27 26.02 -34.27
N GLY A 124 -39.28 25.82 -35.12
CA GLY A 124 -39.08 25.73 -36.56
C GLY A 124 -38.43 27.01 -37.10
N PHE A 125 -37.45 26.88 -38.00
CA PHE A 125 -36.79 28.03 -38.63
C PHE A 125 -37.17 28.12 -40.11
N ASP A 126 -37.85 29.19 -40.50
CA ASP A 126 -38.24 29.47 -41.89
C ASP A 126 -37.04 30.00 -42.72
N GLY A 127 -37.01 29.69 -44.02
CA GLY A 127 -35.96 30.17 -44.96
C GLY A 127 -35.03 29.08 -45.54
N LEU A 128 -34.00 29.49 -46.30
CA LEU A 128 -33.02 28.60 -46.97
C LEU A 128 -32.19 27.78 -45.94
N ARG A 129 -31.95 26.49 -46.23
CA ARG A 129 -31.22 25.54 -45.34
C ARG A 129 -29.84 26.08 -44.92
N GLU A 130 -29.19 26.85 -45.79
CA GLU A 130 -27.91 27.51 -45.53
C GLU A 130 -27.95 28.55 -44.40
N HIS A 131 -29.09 29.15 -44.08
CA HIS A 131 -29.19 30.15 -43.01
C HIS A 131 -29.73 29.56 -41.70
N ARG A 132 -30.47 28.45 -41.75
CA ARG A 132 -31.10 27.81 -40.57
C ARG A 132 -30.10 27.41 -39.48
N HIS A 133 -28.88 26.98 -39.83
CA HIS A 133 -27.89 26.54 -38.83
C HIS A 133 -27.37 27.72 -37.99
N THR A 134 -27.38 28.92 -38.58
CA THR A 134 -27.04 30.15 -37.87
C THR A 134 -28.14 30.55 -36.89
N GLU A 135 -29.41 30.40 -37.27
CA GLU A 135 -30.55 30.63 -36.38
C GLU A 135 -30.60 29.64 -35.21
N LEU A 136 -30.35 28.35 -35.47
CA LEU A 136 -30.21 27.34 -34.41
C LEU A 136 -29.09 27.70 -33.42
N ARG A 137 -27.94 28.16 -33.93
CA ARG A 137 -26.84 28.65 -33.08
C ARG A 137 -27.26 29.86 -32.25
N ASN A 138 -28.00 30.79 -32.83
CA ASN A 138 -28.49 31.99 -32.13
C ASN A 138 -29.46 31.61 -31.00
N HIS A 139 -30.39 30.68 -31.26
CA HIS A 139 -31.29 30.12 -30.27
C HIS A 139 -30.52 29.45 -29.10
N CYS A 140 -29.56 28.56 -29.41
CA CYS A 140 -28.74 27.90 -28.40
C CYS A 140 -27.91 28.89 -27.56
N TYR A 141 -27.41 29.96 -28.17
CA TYR A 141 -26.70 31.03 -27.46
C TYR A 141 -27.64 31.83 -26.56
N ALA A 142 -28.87 32.13 -27.00
CA ALA A 142 -29.88 32.80 -26.18
C ALA A 142 -30.22 31.94 -24.94
N GLN A 143 -30.41 30.64 -25.12
CA GLN A 143 -30.58 29.69 -24.02
C GLN A 143 -29.36 29.62 -23.11
N HIS A 144 -28.13 29.64 -23.67
CA HIS A 144 -26.89 29.67 -22.89
C HIS A 144 -26.79 30.90 -21.97
N ARG A 145 -27.27 32.06 -22.43
CA ARG A 145 -27.26 33.31 -21.66
C ARG A 145 -28.15 33.27 -20.44
N ALA A 146 -29.24 32.50 -20.46
CA ALA A 146 -30.17 32.42 -19.34
C ALA A 146 -29.54 31.85 -18.06
N TRP A 147 -28.46 31.07 -18.17
CA TRP A 147 -27.81 30.42 -17.03
C TRP A 147 -26.30 30.70 -16.91
N SER A 148 -25.66 31.32 -17.91
CA SER A 148 -24.25 31.67 -17.87
C SER A 148 -24.08 33.12 -17.41
N ARG A 149 -23.68 33.31 -16.14
CA ARG A 149 -23.45 34.65 -15.56
C ARG A 149 -22.51 35.49 -16.42
N THR A 150 -21.42 34.91 -16.94
CA THR A 150 -20.47 35.63 -17.79
C THR A 150 -21.06 36.08 -19.12
N ALA A 151 -21.87 35.23 -19.77
CA ALA A 151 -22.54 35.58 -21.01
C ALA A 151 -23.67 36.61 -20.77
N GLN A 152 -24.35 36.53 -19.63
CA GLN A 152 -25.35 37.50 -19.20
C GLN A 152 -24.71 38.86 -18.93
N THR A 153 -23.57 38.91 -18.24
CA THR A 153 -22.81 40.14 -17.98
C THR A 153 -22.26 40.74 -19.28
N LEU A 154 -21.65 39.93 -20.15
CA LEU A 154 -21.17 40.41 -21.46
C LEU A 154 -22.32 40.97 -22.31
N TRP A 155 -23.48 40.32 -22.29
CA TRP A 155 -24.65 40.82 -23.01
C TRP A 155 -25.25 42.08 -22.37
N TRP A 156 -25.29 42.17 -21.04
CA TRP A 156 -25.74 43.37 -20.31
C TRP A 156 -24.81 44.57 -20.52
N LEU A 157 -23.48 44.35 -20.53
CA LEU A 157 -22.47 45.35 -20.89
C LEU A 157 -22.61 45.83 -22.34
N GLY A 158 -23.21 45.01 -23.21
CA GLY A 158 -23.53 45.35 -24.60
C GLY A 158 -24.77 46.22 -24.80
N GLY A 159 -25.42 46.71 -23.73
CA GLY A 159 -26.53 47.68 -23.76
C GLY A 159 -27.93 47.06 -23.75
N ARG A 160 -28.86 47.66 -22.97
CA ARG A 160 -30.31 47.42 -23.05
C ARG A 160 -30.90 48.29 -24.18
N ASP A 161 -31.89 47.78 -24.90
CA ASP A 161 -32.64 48.48 -25.98
C ASP A 161 -33.52 49.67 -25.50
N GLN A 162 -33.18 50.35 -24.40
CA GLN A 162 -33.86 51.57 -23.96
C GLN A 162 -32.88 52.58 -23.37
N ALA A 163 -32.46 53.53 -24.20
CA ALA A 163 -32.11 54.89 -23.79
C ALA A 163 -32.22 55.83 -25.00
N SER A 164 -33.30 56.59 -25.02
CA SER A 164 -33.51 57.78 -25.82
C SER A 164 -32.52 58.88 -25.38
N GLY A 165 -31.51 59.23 -26.20
CA GLY A 165 -30.44 60.11 -25.69
C GLY A 165 -29.41 60.74 -26.63
N GLY A 166 -29.63 60.83 -27.95
CA GLY A 166 -29.10 61.90 -28.83
C GLY A 166 -27.60 62.31 -28.84
N THR A 167 -26.64 61.54 -28.29
CA THR A 167 -25.22 61.95 -28.27
C THR A 167 -24.30 61.05 -29.12
N LEU A 168 -23.33 61.67 -29.79
CA LEU A 168 -22.34 61.04 -30.67
C LEU A 168 -21.53 59.93 -29.98
N LEU A 169 -21.34 60.05 -28.67
CA LEU A 169 -20.63 59.07 -27.84
C LEU A 169 -21.44 57.78 -27.63
N GLU A 170 -22.77 57.88 -27.52
CA GLU A 170 -23.67 56.71 -27.44
C GLU A 170 -23.77 55.98 -28.79
N LEU A 171 -23.75 56.72 -29.91
CA LEU A 171 -23.68 56.16 -31.26
C LEU A 171 -22.36 55.41 -31.50
N LEU A 172 -21.23 55.99 -31.10
CA LEU A 172 -19.90 55.35 -31.15
C LEU A 172 -19.82 54.14 -30.21
N TRP A 173 -20.38 54.24 -29.00
CA TRP A 173 -20.47 53.13 -28.07
C TRP A 173 -21.30 51.99 -28.66
N ASN A 174 -22.45 52.26 -29.30
CA ASN A 174 -23.24 51.22 -29.96
C ASN A 174 -22.53 50.59 -31.18
N PHE A 175 -21.74 51.38 -31.93
CA PHE A 175 -20.95 50.88 -33.07
C PHE A 175 -19.80 49.95 -32.66
N VAL A 176 -19.23 50.15 -31.47
CA VAL A 176 -18.13 49.33 -30.93
C VAL A 176 -18.66 48.21 -30.03
N ALA A 177 -19.59 48.52 -29.14
CA ALA A 177 -20.12 47.59 -28.14
C ALA A 177 -20.99 46.49 -28.75
N GLY A 178 -21.80 46.80 -29.77
CA GLY A 178 -22.63 45.79 -30.45
C GLY A 178 -21.81 44.65 -31.07
N PRO A 179 -20.83 44.93 -31.95
CA PRO A 179 -19.95 43.90 -32.50
C PRO A 179 -19.08 43.19 -31.45
N LEU A 180 -18.54 43.92 -30.47
CA LEU A 180 -17.58 43.40 -29.50
C LEU A 180 -18.24 42.57 -28.38
N PHE A 181 -19.44 42.95 -27.94
CA PHE A 181 -20.15 42.30 -26.83
C PHE A 181 -21.34 41.43 -27.28
N GLN A 182 -21.82 41.56 -28.53
CA GLN A 182 -22.90 40.72 -29.04
C GLN A 182 -22.46 39.77 -30.17
N ARG A 183 -21.74 40.23 -31.20
CA ARG A 183 -21.34 39.36 -32.34
C ARG A 183 -20.14 38.48 -32.02
N LEU A 184 -19.10 39.02 -31.38
CA LEU A 184 -17.87 38.28 -31.06
C LEU A 184 -18.11 37.16 -30.03
N PRO A 185 -18.86 37.35 -28.92
CA PRO A 185 -19.19 36.26 -28.00
C PRO A 185 -20.03 35.15 -28.64
N ARG A 186 -20.94 35.50 -29.57
CA ARG A 186 -21.72 34.52 -30.36
C ARG A 186 -20.83 33.66 -31.26
N ALA A 187 -19.89 34.28 -31.99
CA ALA A 187 -18.95 33.57 -32.84
C ALA A 187 -17.99 32.67 -32.03
N VAL A 188 -17.48 33.19 -30.91
CA VAL A 188 -16.63 32.44 -29.97
C VAL A 188 -17.40 31.27 -29.35
N TYR A 189 -18.67 31.47 -28.98
CA TYR A 189 -19.55 30.40 -28.50
C TYR A 189 -19.69 29.31 -29.56
N GLY A 190 -20.00 29.66 -30.82
CA GLY A 190 -20.10 28.70 -31.91
C GLY A 190 -18.83 27.87 -32.10
N ARG A 191 -17.66 28.52 -32.16
CA ARG A 191 -16.36 27.82 -32.23
C ARG A 191 -16.11 26.91 -31.03
N ARG A 192 -16.45 27.37 -29.82
CA ARG A 192 -16.25 26.60 -28.58
C ARG A 192 -17.14 25.37 -28.55
N ILE A 193 -18.40 25.49 -28.97
CA ILE A 193 -19.34 24.37 -29.07
C ILE A 193 -18.87 23.36 -30.13
N ASN A 194 -18.50 23.83 -31.32
CA ASN A 194 -17.93 22.97 -32.37
C ASN A 194 -16.73 22.17 -31.83
N ARG A 195 -15.81 22.83 -31.12
CA ARG A 195 -14.65 22.14 -30.51
C ARG A 195 -15.03 21.19 -29.37
N HIS A 196 -16.06 21.49 -28.60
CA HIS A 196 -16.54 20.65 -27.48
C HIS A 196 -17.25 19.38 -27.98
N MET A 197 -18.10 19.51 -28.99
CA MET A 197 -18.91 18.40 -29.54
C MET A 197 -18.16 17.59 -30.60
N LEU A 198 -17.36 18.22 -31.46
CA LEU A 198 -16.68 17.54 -32.56
C LEU A 198 -15.22 17.16 -32.24
N GLY A 199 -14.53 17.97 -31.43
CA GLY A 199 -13.12 17.77 -31.12
C GLY A 199 -12.18 18.25 -32.23
N ARG A 200 -10.99 17.65 -32.32
CA ARG A 200 -10.01 17.89 -33.39
C ARG A 200 -9.93 16.67 -34.31
N ALA A 201 -9.39 16.81 -35.51
CA ALA A 201 -9.25 15.70 -36.47
C ALA A 201 -8.60 14.44 -35.85
N ARG A 202 -7.54 14.62 -35.04
CA ARG A 202 -6.82 13.54 -34.33
C ARG A 202 -7.46 13.11 -33.00
N SER A 203 -8.46 13.81 -32.50
CA SER A 203 -9.13 13.53 -31.21
C SER A 203 -10.59 13.96 -31.28
N ARG A 204 -11.40 13.10 -31.93
CA ARG A 204 -12.84 13.34 -32.11
C ARG A 204 -13.57 13.15 -30.79
N ARG A 205 -14.48 14.07 -30.49
CA ARG A 205 -15.33 14.03 -29.28
C ARG A 205 -16.53 13.11 -29.51
N TRP A 206 -17.35 12.94 -28.48
CA TRP A 206 -18.42 11.93 -28.48
C TRP A 206 -19.42 12.12 -29.63
N TYR A 207 -19.88 13.35 -29.90
CA TYR A 207 -20.88 13.62 -30.93
C TYR A 207 -20.36 13.30 -32.32
N ALA A 208 -19.12 13.70 -32.65
CA ALA A 208 -18.49 13.34 -33.93
C ALA A 208 -18.29 11.83 -34.11
N ARG A 209 -18.11 11.06 -33.02
CA ARG A 209 -18.03 9.59 -33.09
C ARG A 209 -19.41 8.98 -33.31
N TRP A 210 -20.42 9.48 -32.59
CA TRP A 210 -21.81 9.04 -32.71
C TRP A 210 -22.35 9.25 -34.13
N VAL A 211 -22.22 10.47 -34.70
CA VAL A 211 -22.68 10.75 -36.07
C VAL A 211 -21.93 9.88 -37.09
N ARG A 212 -20.63 9.66 -36.91
CA ARG A 212 -19.86 8.77 -37.81
C ARG A 212 -20.38 7.33 -37.78
N GLN A 213 -20.80 6.83 -36.62
CA GLN A 213 -21.36 5.48 -36.52
C GLN A 213 -22.70 5.35 -37.26
N GLN A 214 -23.48 6.43 -37.34
CA GLN A 214 -24.77 6.44 -38.04
C GLN A 214 -24.64 6.75 -39.54
N GLN A 215 -23.80 7.72 -39.91
CA GLN A 215 -23.73 8.30 -41.25
C GLN A 215 -22.41 8.00 -41.99
N GLY A 216 -21.50 7.21 -41.40
CA GLY A 216 -20.20 6.81 -41.98
C GLY A 216 -19.11 7.89 -41.95
N SER A 217 -19.47 9.18 -42.01
CA SER A 217 -18.54 10.32 -42.01
C SER A 217 -18.77 11.27 -40.82
N PRO A 218 -17.70 11.86 -40.24
CA PRO A 218 -17.83 12.83 -39.16
C PRO A 218 -18.34 14.18 -39.69
N PRO A 219 -19.22 14.89 -38.96
CA PRO A 219 -19.66 16.22 -39.34
C PRO A 219 -18.55 17.27 -39.13
N THR A 220 -18.53 18.29 -39.99
CA THR A 220 -17.57 19.42 -39.93
C THR A 220 -18.10 20.61 -39.12
N ASP A 221 -19.43 20.76 -39.04
CA ASP A 221 -20.11 21.77 -38.22
C ASP A 221 -21.23 21.11 -37.40
N PHE A 222 -21.23 21.35 -36.09
CA PHE A 222 -22.17 20.78 -35.15
C PHE A 222 -23.58 21.29 -35.42
N PHE A 223 -23.79 22.59 -35.63
CA PHE A 223 -25.12 23.16 -35.79
C PHE A 223 -25.77 22.73 -37.10
N ARG A 224 -24.98 22.59 -38.18
CA ARG A 224 -25.48 22.01 -39.43
C ARG A 224 -25.93 20.56 -39.26
N SER A 225 -25.13 19.74 -38.59
CA SER A 225 -25.49 18.35 -38.29
C SER A 225 -26.67 18.26 -37.31
N ALA A 226 -26.74 19.19 -36.36
CA ALA A 226 -27.80 19.22 -35.34
C ALA A 226 -29.14 19.70 -35.89
N LEU A 227 -29.19 20.38 -37.05
CA LEU A 227 -30.45 20.75 -37.70
C LEU A 227 -31.29 19.54 -38.08
N ASP A 228 -30.65 18.45 -38.51
CA ASP A 228 -31.35 17.21 -38.87
C ASP A 228 -32.05 16.60 -37.63
N LEU A 229 -31.56 16.91 -36.42
CA LEU A 229 -32.19 16.55 -35.14
C LEU A 229 -33.44 17.39 -34.82
N VAL A 230 -33.61 18.58 -35.43
CA VAL A 230 -34.70 19.52 -35.12
C VAL A 230 -35.95 19.28 -35.99
N HIS A 231 -35.79 18.83 -37.24
CA HIS A 231 -36.87 18.94 -38.24
C HIS A 231 -37.42 17.63 -38.84
N THR A 232 -36.80 16.45 -38.68
CA THR A 232 -37.36 15.26 -39.38
C THR A 232 -37.06 13.88 -38.79
N GLU A 233 -35.84 13.54 -38.37
CA GLU A 233 -35.50 12.12 -38.06
C GLU A 233 -35.83 11.68 -36.63
N LEU A 234 -35.78 12.58 -35.64
CA LEU A 234 -35.92 12.23 -34.22
C LEU A 234 -37.31 12.45 -33.63
N ARG A 235 -38.13 13.31 -34.25
CA ARG A 235 -39.50 13.57 -33.78
C ARG A 235 -40.39 12.36 -34.00
N ASP A 236 -40.10 11.61 -35.06
CA ASP A 236 -40.79 10.36 -35.44
C ASP A 236 -40.07 9.10 -34.89
N ASN A 237 -38.90 9.25 -34.26
CA ASN A 237 -38.11 8.16 -33.68
C ASN A 237 -37.61 8.49 -32.25
N PRO A 238 -38.45 8.29 -31.21
CA PRO A 238 -38.11 8.62 -29.83
C PRO A 238 -36.89 7.84 -29.29
N GLU A 239 -36.59 6.66 -29.82
CA GLU A 239 -35.43 5.86 -29.37
C GLU A 239 -34.09 6.49 -29.79
N GLN A 240 -34.04 7.06 -30.99
CA GLN A 240 -32.82 7.74 -31.47
C GLN A 240 -32.59 9.05 -30.70
N LEU A 241 -33.66 9.73 -30.28
CA LEU A 241 -33.60 10.90 -29.41
C LEU A 241 -33.06 10.53 -28.01
N ASP A 242 -33.56 9.46 -27.42
CA ASP A 242 -33.06 8.95 -26.15
C ASP A 242 -31.59 8.58 -26.22
N ARG A 243 -31.17 7.92 -27.31
CA ARG A 243 -29.78 7.53 -27.53
C ARG A 243 -28.84 8.73 -27.51
N VAL A 244 -29.17 9.80 -28.27
CA VAL A 244 -28.30 10.98 -28.35
C VAL A 244 -28.27 11.77 -27.03
N LEU A 245 -29.41 11.88 -26.34
CA LEU A 245 -29.48 12.52 -25.02
C LEU A 245 -28.73 11.74 -23.95
N MET A 246 -28.84 10.40 -23.97
CA MET A 246 -28.11 9.51 -23.07
C MET A 246 -26.59 9.66 -23.26
N GLN A 247 -26.11 9.65 -24.51
CA GLN A 247 -24.68 9.88 -24.76
C GLN A 247 -24.21 11.25 -24.26
N ALA A 248 -25.05 12.28 -24.39
CA ALA A 248 -24.73 13.62 -23.91
C ALA A 248 -24.61 13.68 -22.38
N VAL A 249 -25.56 13.07 -21.66
CA VAL A 249 -25.54 12.98 -20.19
C VAL A 249 -24.32 12.21 -19.72
N LEU A 250 -24.09 10.99 -20.23
CA LEU A 250 -22.94 10.17 -19.82
C LEU A 250 -21.61 10.85 -20.13
N SER A 251 -21.48 11.53 -21.28
CA SER A 251 -20.27 12.29 -21.58
C SER A 251 -20.06 13.45 -20.61
N ASP A 252 -21.12 14.12 -20.17
CA ASP A 252 -21.02 15.19 -19.18
C ASP A 252 -20.65 14.65 -17.80
N LEU A 253 -21.24 13.53 -17.36
CA LEU A 253 -20.92 12.87 -16.09
C LEU A 253 -19.47 12.38 -16.04
N GLU A 254 -18.99 11.75 -17.12
CA GLU A 254 -17.59 11.33 -17.24
C GLU A 254 -16.64 12.53 -17.18
N GLN A 255 -17.00 13.63 -17.86
CA GLN A 255 -16.24 14.86 -17.82
C GLN A 255 -16.33 15.58 -16.46
N ALA A 256 -17.39 15.34 -15.68
CA ALA A 256 -17.57 15.87 -14.33
C ALA A 256 -16.60 15.25 -13.33
N CYS A 257 -16.24 13.97 -13.49
CA CYS A 257 -15.26 13.23 -12.67
C CYS A 257 -13.79 13.46 -13.08
N ARG A 258 -13.51 14.15 -14.20
CA ARG A 258 -12.13 14.45 -14.62
C ARG A 258 -11.49 15.55 -13.76
N THR A 259 -10.36 15.21 -13.14
CA THR A 259 -9.56 16.12 -12.32
C THR A 259 -9.03 17.29 -13.14
N ARG A 260 -9.19 18.51 -12.63
CA ARG A 260 -8.43 19.68 -13.06
C ARG A 260 -7.61 20.15 -11.87
N PHE A 261 -6.31 20.31 -12.07
CA PHE A 261 -5.32 20.63 -11.02
C PHE A 261 -5.79 21.78 -10.10
N LEU A 262 -6.42 22.81 -10.69
CA LEU A 262 -6.85 24.03 -10.00
C LEU A 262 -8.30 24.02 -9.48
N HIS A 263 -9.00 22.88 -9.45
CA HIS A 263 -10.41 22.84 -9.07
C HIS A 263 -10.70 21.80 -7.96
N PRO A 264 -10.48 22.14 -6.68
CA PRO A 264 -10.58 21.19 -5.56
C PRO A 264 -11.96 20.55 -5.44
N TRP A 265 -13.04 21.29 -5.72
CA TRP A 265 -14.39 20.74 -5.77
C TRP A 265 -14.54 19.54 -6.74
N ARG A 266 -13.81 19.54 -7.88
CA ARG A 266 -13.85 18.41 -8.82
C ARG A 266 -12.97 17.24 -8.37
N ARG A 267 -11.91 17.50 -7.61
CA ARG A 267 -11.07 16.45 -6.99
C ARG A 267 -11.84 15.68 -5.92
N ARG A 268 -12.77 16.36 -5.24
CA ARG A 268 -13.65 15.79 -4.21
C ARG A 268 -14.79 14.92 -4.76
N ARG A 269 -14.96 14.83 -6.08
CA ARG A 269 -15.94 13.93 -6.72
C ARG A 269 -15.37 12.52 -6.81
N THR A 270 -15.31 11.85 -5.66
CA THR A 270 -14.71 10.52 -5.50
C THR A 270 -15.68 9.38 -5.75
N SER A 271 -17.00 9.62 -5.64
CA SER A 271 -18.04 8.61 -5.87
C SER A 271 -18.48 8.50 -7.35
N ARG A 272 -19.13 7.39 -7.71
CA ARG A 272 -19.89 7.23 -8.97
C ARG A 272 -21.25 7.93 -8.86
N PHE A 273 -21.81 8.34 -10.00
CA PHE A 273 -23.20 8.79 -10.09
C PHE A 273 -24.11 7.57 -10.11
N VAL A 274 -25.00 7.46 -9.12
CA VAL A 274 -25.87 6.30 -8.97
C VAL A 274 -27.24 6.58 -9.61
N LEU A 275 -27.70 5.69 -10.47
CA LEU A 275 -29.03 5.76 -11.07
C LEU A 275 -29.88 4.62 -10.51
N LEU A 276 -30.92 4.98 -9.78
CA LEU A 276 -31.85 4.05 -9.14
C LEU A 276 -33.18 4.11 -9.87
N PHE A 277 -33.67 2.96 -10.33
CA PHE A 277 -34.98 2.83 -10.96
C PHE A 277 -35.83 1.96 -10.06
N ASP A 278 -36.92 2.54 -9.55
CA ASP A 278 -37.82 1.86 -8.64
C ASP A 278 -38.42 0.62 -9.30
N GLU A 279 -39.08 0.81 -10.45
CA GLU A 279 -39.67 -0.26 -11.23
C GLU A 279 -39.32 -0.12 -12.71
N ALA A 280 -38.67 -1.15 -13.26
CA ALA A 280 -38.38 -1.23 -14.68
C ALA A 280 -39.57 -1.78 -15.47
N GLY A 281 -40.38 -2.68 -14.92
CA GLY A 281 -41.53 -3.26 -15.61
C GLY A 281 -41.15 -4.27 -16.72
N PRO A 282 -42.09 -4.55 -17.66
CA PRO A 282 -41.86 -5.49 -18.77
C PRO A 282 -40.93 -4.91 -19.85
N GLN A 283 -40.38 -5.77 -20.71
CA GLN A 283 -39.37 -5.44 -21.74
C GLN A 283 -39.70 -4.21 -22.64
N ASP A 284 -40.99 -3.93 -22.86
CA ASP A 284 -41.48 -2.86 -23.74
C ASP A 284 -41.78 -1.55 -22.99
N SER A 285 -41.61 -1.55 -21.65
CA SER A 285 -41.82 -0.38 -20.82
C SER A 285 -40.89 0.78 -21.20
N ARG A 286 -41.30 2.00 -20.86
CA ARG A 286 -40.48 3.19 -21.07
C ARG A 286 -39.13 3.11 -20.36
N VAL A 287 -39.10 2.58 -19.13
CA VAL A 287 -37.89 2.46 -18.31
C VAL A 287 -36.95 1.38 -18.86
N GLN A 288 -37.47 0.24 -19.34
CA GLN A 288 -36.65 -0.79 -19.99
C GLN A 288 -36.00 -0.30 -21.28
N ARG A 289 -36.74 0.44 -22.11
CA ARG A 289 -36.17 1.12 -23.29
C ARG A 289 -35.04 2.08 -22.89
N PHE A 290 -35.25 2.85 -21.83
CA PHE A 290 -34.24 3.78 -21.31
C PHE A 290 -32.99 3.06 -20.77
N LEU A 291 -33.16 1.96 -20.01
CA LEU A 291 -32.06 1.13 -19.50
C LEU A 291 -31.26 0.47 -20.63
N ARG A 292 -31.93 0.03 -21.70
CA ARG A 292 -31.28 -0.47 -22.92
C ARG A 292 -30.37 0.58 -23.56
N GLU A 293 -30.88 1.80 -23.73
CA GLU A 293 -30.08 2.89 -24.31
C GLU A 293 -28.95 3.34 -23.35
N LEU A 294 -29.18 3.32 -22.03
CA LEU A 294 -28.12 3.52 -21.03
C LEU A 294 -27.00 2.50 -21.18
N ARG A 295 -27.34 1.21 -21.25
CA ARG A 295 -26.38 0.11 -21.40
C ARG A 295 -25.56 0.24 -22.69
N SER A 296 -26.21 0.55 -23.80
CA SER A 296 -25.54 0.78 -25.09
C SER A 296 -24.59 1.98 -25.01
N ALA A 297 -25.06 3.10 -24.45
CA ALA A 297 -24.27 4.32 -24.36
C ALA A 297 -23.07 4.20 -23.40
N VAL A 298 -23.20 3.43 -22.31
CA VAL A 298 -22.08 3.12 -21.39
C VAL A 298 -20.98 2.34 -22.12
N ALA A 299 -21.35 1.38 -22.97
CA ALA A 299 -20.40 0.64 -23.80
C ALA A 299 -19.70 1.55 -24.83
N ASP A 300 -20.47 2.30 -25.61
CA ASP A 300 -19.96 3.16 -26.69
C ASP A 300 -19.00 4.25 -26.18
N LEU A 301 -19.34 4.86 -25.04
CA LEU A 301 -18.53 5.92 -24.44
C LEU A 301 -17.42 5.40 -23.54
N ARG A 302 -17.41 4.10 -23.23
CA ARG A 302 -16.59 3.49 -22.17
C ARG A 302 -16.73 4.24 -20.85
N CYS A 303 -17.97 4.55 -20.48
CA CYS A 303 -18.28 5.36 -19.30
C CYS A 303 -17.96 4.58 -18.01
N THR A 304 -17.15 5.16 -17.12
CA THR A 304 -16.79 4.52 -15.83
C THR A 304 -17.49 5.18 -14.64
N SER A 305 -18.04 6.37 -14.84
CA SER A 305 -18.54 7.25 -13.79
C SER A 305 -19.95 6.95 -13.27
N VAL A 306 -20.69 6.03 -13.90
CA VAL A 306 -22.10 5.73 -13.58
C VAL A 306 -22.25 4.30 -13.07
N PHE A 307 -23.15 4.10 -12.11
CA PHE A 307 -23.61 2.78 -11.67
C PHE A 307 -25.14 2.79 -11.56
N ALA A 308 -25.82 1.86 -12.22
CA ALA A 308 -27.28 1.82 -12.26
C ALA A 308 -27.83 0.51 -11.68
N VAL A 309 -28.92 0.63 -10.91
CA VAL A 309 -29.66 -0.49 -10.31
C VAL A 309 -31.15 -0.28 -10.57
N ALA A 310 -31.82 -1.29 -11.11
CA ALA A 310 -33.24 -1.26 -11.43
C ALA A 310 -34.00 -2.40 -10.72
N GLY A 311 -35.07 -2.04 -10.00
CA GLY A 311 -36.00 -2.95 -9.35
C GLY A 311 -37.17 -3.36 -10.27
N GLY A 312 -37.94 -4.39 -9.89
CA GLY A 312 -39.20 -4.72 -10.54
C GLY A 312 -39.09 -5.08 -12.03
N VAL A 313 -38.01 -5.76 -12.44
CA VAL A 313 -37.82 -6.19 -13.83
C VAL A 313 -38.65 -7.44 -14.10
N ARG A 314 -39.77 -7.32 -14.82
CA ARG A 314 -40.69 -8.46 -15.09
C ARG A 314 -40.26 -9.31 -16.28
N SER A 315 -39.82 -8.68 -17.37
CA SER A 315 -39.28 -9.37 -18.54
C SER A 315 -38.14 -8.58 -19.17
N LEU A 316 -37.17 -9.30 -19.74
CA LEU A 316 -35.94 -8.74 -20.30
C LEU A 316 -35.97 -8.78 -21.82
N ALA A 317 -35.38 -7.78 -22.46
CA ALA A 317 -35.22 -7.78 -23.90
C ALA A 317 -34.16 -8.81 -24.33
N ALA A 318 -34.57 -9.85 -25.06
CA ALA A 318 -33.71 -10.97 -25.47
C ALA A 318 -32.50 -10.61 -26.36
N ARG A 319 -32.33 -9.34 -26.75
CA ARG A 319 -31.32 -8.89 -27.74
C ARG A 319 -30.02 -8.38 -27.14
N ILE A 320 -29.88 -8.29 -25.81
CA ILE A 320 -28.65 -7.81 -25.17
C ILE A 320 -28.13 -8.92 -24.27
N PRO A 321 -26.86 -9.35 -24.40
CA PRO A 321 -26.30 -10.35 -23.51
C PRO A 321 -26.28 -9.80 -22.08
N ASP A 322 -26.53 -10.69 -21.11
CA ASP A 322 -26.57 -10.39 -19.69
C ASP A 322 -25.78 -11.43 -18.90
N ILE A 323 -25.17 -11.00 -17.79
CA ILE A 323 -24.61 -11.90 -16.79
C ILE A 323 -25.78 -12.38 -15.93
N HIS A 324 -26.01 -13.68 -15.84
CA HIS A 324 -27.07 -14.23 -14.99
C HIS A 324 -26.48 -14.67 -13.64
N ALA A 325 -26.81 -13.94 -12.58
CA ALA A 325 -26.55 -14.37 -11.22
C ALA A 325 -27.71 -15.25 -10.73
N SER A 326 -27.43 -16.27 -9.93
CA SER A 326 -28.44 -17.12 -9.31
C SER A 326 -29.04 -16.53 -8.02
N SER A 327 -28.37 -15.55 -7.41
CA SER A 327 -28.76 -14.93 -6.14
C SER A 327 -28.09 -13.56 -5.93
N LEU A 328 -28.59 -12.79 -4.95
CA LEU A 328 -27.95 -11.56 -4.48
C LEU A 328 -26.49 -11.80 -4.02
N ALA A 329 -26.22 -12.93 -3.35
CA ALA A 329 -24.88 -13.29 -2.92
C ALA A 329 -23.92 -13.49 -4.10
N GLN A 330 -24.34 -14.20 -5.16
CA GLN A 330 -23.52 -14.38 -6.36
C GLN A 330 -23.35 -13.06 -7.11
N ALA A 331 -24.41 -12.24 -7.21
CA ALA A 331 -24.31 -10.91 -7.80
C ALA A 331 -23.29 -10.03 -7.06
N GLY A 332 -23.28 -10.07 -5.73
CA GLY A 332 -22.26 -9.40 -4.90
C GLY A 332 -20.84 -9.90 -5.19
N ALA A 333 -20.65 -11.22 -5.33
CA ALA A 333 -19.33 -11.79 -5.68
C ALA A 333 -18.84 -11.35 -7.07
N GLU A 334 -19.72 -11.34 -8.08
CA GLU A 334 -19.38 -10.84 -9.42
C GLU A 334 -19.01 -9.35 -9.42
N LEU A 335 -19.77 -8.53 -8.68
CA LEU A 335 -19.48 -7.11 -8.52
C LEU A 335 -18.14 -6.86 -7.80
N ILE A 336 -17.78 -7.68 -6.79
CA ILE A 336 -16.45 -7.63 -6.15
C ILE A 336 -15.34 -8.02 -7.11
N ASN A 337 -15.56 -9.02 -7.98
CA ASN A 337 -14.59 -9.38 -9.01
C ASN A 337 -14.38 -8.23 -10.00
N ILE A 338 -15.45 -7.54 -10.41
CA ILE A 338 -15.40 -6.37 -11.30
C ILE A 338 -14.69 -5.19 -10.61
N GLU A 339 -14.87 -5.01 -9.30
CA GLU A 339 -14.15 -4.02 -8.52
C GLU A 339 -12.64 -4.27 -8.56
N ARG A 340 -12.21 -5.52 -8.32
CA ARG A 340 -10.79 -5.89 -8.23
C ARG A 340 -10.07 -5.98 -9.58
N ARG A 341 -10.72 -6.54 -10.60
CA ARG A 341 -10.10 -6.88 -11.89
C ARG A 341 -10.52 -5.95 -13.04
N GLY A 342 -11.62 -5.22 -12.86
CA GLY A 342 -12.22 -4.42 -13.92
C GLY A 342 -12.99 -5.25 -14.94
N MET A 343 -13.89 -4.57 -15.67
CA MET A 343 -14.74 -5.20 -16.68
C MET A 343 -14.10 -5.16 -18.08
N THR A 344 -13.95 -6.32 -18.73
CA THR A 344 -13.34 -6.45 -20.07
C THR A 344 -14.27 -5.92 -21.19
N PRO A 345 -13.74 -5.52 -22.36
CA PRO A 345 -14.55 -4.96 -23.47
C PRO A 345 -15.70 -5.84 -23.95
N ASP A 346 -15.52 -7.16 -23.87
CA ASP A 346 -16.39 -8.24 -24.35
C ASP A 346 -17.45 -8.68 -23.32
N GLN A 347 -17.32 -8.28 -22.05
CA GLN A 347 -18.28 -8.66 -21.02
C GLN A 347 -19.66 -7.98 -21.21
N PRO A 348 -20.76 -8.66 -20.85
CA PRO A 348 -22.11 -8.11 -20.97
C PRO A 348 -22.37 -6.90 -20.06
N THR A 349 -23.07 -5.89 -20.57
CA THR A 349 -23.31 -4.60 -19.87
C THR A 349 -24.38 -4.62 -18.79
N GLY A 350 -25.03 -5.77 -18.58
CA GLY A 350 -26.05 -5.96 -17.56
C GLY A 350 -25.81 -7.23 -16.75
N ILE A 351 -26.26 -7.19 -15.50
CA ILE A 351 -26.31 -8.35 -14.61
C ILE A 351 -27.74 -8.52 -14.12
N VAL A 352 -28.30 -9.70 -14.37
CA VAL A 352 -29.66 -10.08 -13.99
C VAL A 352 -29.57 -10.86 -12.70
N VAL A 353 -30.32 -10.40 -11.70
CA VAL A 353 -30.31 -10.98 -10.36
C VAL A 353 -31.75 -11.35 -9.99
N PRO A 354 -32.10 -12.64 -9.85
CA PRO A 354 -33.42 -13.03 -9.38
C PRO A 354 -33.59 -12.56 -7.93
N VAL A 355 -34.70 -11.90 -7.67
CA VAL A 355 -35.09 -11.48 -6.33
C VAL A 355 -36.50 -11.99 -6.09
N ALA A 356 -36.73 -12.60 -4.93
CA ALA A 356 -38.04 -13.03 -4.48
C ALA A 356 -38.30 -12.42 -3.10
N GLN A 357 -39.57 -12.14 -2.78
CA GLN A 357 -39.95 -11.83 -1.41
C GLN A 357 -39.73 -13.07 -0.54
N GLY A 358 -38.98 -12.90 0.55
CA GLY A 358 -38.67 -13.96 1.50
C GLY A 358 -38.61 -13.41 2.93
N PRO A 359 -38.36 -14.25 3.93
CA PRO A 359 -38.25 -13.80 5.32
C PRO A 359 -37.07 -12.83 5.47
N GLU A 360 -37.31 -11.71 6.17
CA GLU A 360 -36.33 -10.64 6.41
C GLU A 360 -35.52 -10.88 7.70
N ASP A 361 -35.08 -12.12 7.91
CA ASP A 361 -34.45 -12.59 9.14
C ASP A 361 -33.06 -13.22 8.90
N ASP A 362 -32.48 -13.03 7.72
CA ASP A 362 -31.11 -13.47 7.45
C ASP A 362 -30.15 -12.79 8.45
N GLN A 363 -29.61 -13.60 9.37
CA GLN A 363 -28.85 -13.08 10.51
C GLN A 363 -27.60 -12.31 10.07
N ALA A 364 -26.96 -12.73 8.98
CA ALA A 364 -25.79 -12.05 8.43
C ALA A 364 -26.18 -10.66 7.88
N ALA A 365 -27.28 -10.59 7.12
CA ALA A 365 -27.83 -9.34 6.61
C ALA A 365 -28.30 -8.39 7.73
N VAL A 366 -29.03 -8.90 8.73
CA VAL A 366 -29.49 -8.09 9.88
C VAL A 366 -28.30 -7.49 10.62
N TYR A 367 -27.30 -8.32 10.93
CA TYR A 367 -26.09 -7.87 11.63
C TYR A 367 -25.29 -6.86 10.81
N TRP A 368 -25.05 -7.13 9.52
CA TRP A 368 -24.25 -6.27 8.66
C TRP A 368 -24.92 -4.91 8.42
N LEU A 369 -26.22 -4.91 8.08
CA LEU A 369 -27.00 -3.68 7.87
C LEU A 369 -27.12 -2.85 9.15
N GLY A 370 -27.13 -3.50 10.32
CA GLY A 370 -27.11 -2.83 11.62
C GLY A 370 -25.77 -2.15 11.92
N ARG A 371 -24.65 -2.80 11.59
CA ARG A 371 -23.29 -2.28 11.80
C ARG A 371 -22.96 -1.12 10.85
N TRP A 372 -23.41 -1.21 9.60
CA TRP A 372 -23.12 -0.23 8.57
C TRP A 372 -24.42 0.30 7.98
N PRO A 373 -25.11 1.26 8.64
CA PRO A 373 -26.43 1.71 8.20
C PRO A 373 -26.39 2.64 6.98
N THR A 374 -25.26 3.32 6.72
CA THR A 374 -25.08 4.29 5.64
C THR A 374 -23.79 4.05 4.87
N LEU A 375 -23.69 4.58 3.65
CA LEU A 375 -22.48 4.52 2.84
C LEU A 375 -21.29 5.19 3.56
N VAL A 376 -20.11 4.57 3.56
CA VAL A 376 -18.90 5.16 4.15
C VAL A 376 -18.08 5.83 3.05
N THR A 377 -17.98 7.16 3.09
CA THR A 377 -17.22 7.95 2.11
C THR A 377 -15.95 8.54 2.71
N PRO A 378 -14.82 8.60 1.97
CA PRO A 378 -13.61 9.26 2.44
C PRO A 378 -13.86 10.76 2.69
N SER A 379 -13.67 11.22 3.93
CA SER A 379 -13.82 12.64 4.28
C SER A 379 -12.50 13.39 4.11
N PRO A 380 -12.43 14.45 3.28
CA PRO A 380 -11.22 15.28 3.18
C PRO A 380 -10.96 16.04 4.49
N ARG A 381 -9.68 16.11 4.91
CA ARG A 381 -9.25 16.72 6.19
C ARG A 381 -9.54 18.21 6.30
N TRP A 382 -9.61 18.94 5.19
CA TRP A 382 -9.80 20.40 5.16
C TRP A 382 -11.01 20.81 4.32
N GLY A 383 -11.52 22.03 4.53
CA GLY A 383 -12.57 22.61 3.70
C GLY A 383 -12.09 22.94 2.27
N PRO A 384 -13.00 23.01 1.28
CA PRO A 384 -12.61 23.30 -0.10
C PRO A 384 -12.00 24.71 -0.27
N VAL A 385 -12.41 25.67 0.56
CA VAL A 385 -11.89 27.05 0.54
C VAL A 385 -10.48 27.13 1.12
N THR A 386 -10.19 26.39 2.20
CA THR A 386 -8.87 26.34 2.83
C THR A 386 -7.83 25.65 1.94
N GLU A 387 -8.24 24.64 1.16
CA GLU A 387 -7.37 24.03 0.13
C GLU A 387 -7.04 24.99 -1.03
N VAL A 388 -8.01 25.83 -1.47
CA VAL A 388 -7.74 26.87 -2.48
C VAL A 388 -6.82 27.93 -1.92
N ALA A 389 -7.04 28.39 -0.69
CA ALA A 389 -6.18 29.38 -0.04
C ALA A 389 -4.74 28.87 0.09
N GLY A 390 -4.54 27.59 0.45
CA GLY A 390 -3.23 26.96 0.49
C GLY A 390 -2.57 26.85 -0.90
N ALA A 391 -3.33 26.43 -1.92
CA ALA A 391 -2.79 26.28 -3.28
C ALA A 391 -2.51 27.62 -3.98
N VAL A 392 -3.36 28.62 -3.78
CA VAL A 392 -3.15 29.99 -4.28
C VAL A 392 -2.00 30.64 -3.52
N GLY A 393 -1.95 30.50 -2.20
CA GLY A 393 -0.85 30.96 -1.35
C GLY A 393 0.51 30.43 -1.82
N ALA A 394 0.61 29.12 -2.05
CA ALA A 394 1.80 28.48 -2.62
C ALA A 394 2.13 29.00 -4.04
N GLY A 395 1.11 29.27 -4.86
CA GLY A 395 1.28 29.82 -6.21
C GLY A 395 1.79 31.27 -6.23
N THR A 396 1.24 32.14 -5.39
CA THR A 396 1.72 33.52 -5.23
C THR A 396 3.11 33.57 -4.61
N LEU A 397 3.40 32.67 -3.66
CA LEU A 397 4.74 32.55 -3.08
C LEU A 397 5.77 32.12 -4.14
N ALA A 398 5.43 31.15 -5.00
CA ALA A 398 6.30 30.73 -6.10
C ALA A 398 6.56 31.85 -7.13
N ILE A 399 5.56 32.67 -7.45
CA ILE A 399 5.72 33.81 -8.38
C ILE A 399 6.56 34.93 -7.73
N ALA A 400 6.36 35.21 -6.44
CA ALA A 400 7.17 36.16 -5.70
C ALA A 400 8.63 35.70 -5.56
N VAL A 401 8.85 34.41 -5.34
CA VAL A 401 10.18 33.77 -5.31
C VAL A 401 10.86 33.83 -6.68
N MET A 402 10.14 33.57 -7.77
CA MET A 402 10.65 33.73 -9.14
C MET A 402 11.02 35.18 -9.49
N ALA A 403 10.25 36.16 -9.03
CA ALA A 403 10.57 37.58 -9.20
C ALA A 403 11.77 38.01 -8.35
N GLY A 404 11.90 37.47 -7.13
CA GLY A 404 13.07 37.68 -6.26
C GLY A 404 14.35 37.05 -6.79
N LEU A 405 14.26 35.86 -7.39
CA LEU A 405 15.37 35.13 -8.04
C LEU A 405 16.02 35.92 -9.20
N LEU A 406 15.25 36.73 -9.92
CA LEU A 406 15.73 37.54 -11.05
C LEU A 406 16.35 38.87 -10.62
N LEU A 407 16.02 39.38 -9.43
CA LEU A 407 16.37 40.74 -9.01
C LEU A 407 17.50 40.83 -7.98
N VAL A 408 17.81 39.75 -7.23
CA VAL A 408 18.97 39.76 -6.31
C VAL A 408 19.69 38.40 -6.28
N PRO A 409 20.84 38.25 -6.95
CA PRO A 409 21.67 37.06 -6.84
C PRO A 409 22.26 36.98 -5.42
N GLY A 410 21.94 35.92 -4.67
CA GLY A 410 22.52 35.64 -3.35
C GLY A 410 21.54 35.61 -2.16
N LEU A 411 20.23 35.78 -2.39
CA LEU A 411 19.23 35.85 -1.31
C LEU A 411 18.56 34.51 -0.93
N PHE A 412 18.88 33.40 -1.60
CA PHE A 412 18.44 32.05 -1.22
C PHE A 412 19.58 31.21 -0.65
N ASN A 413 20.10 31.63 0.50
CA ASN A 413 20.90 30.79 1.37
C ASN A 413 20.15 30.48 2.67
N ARG A 414 18.82 30.32 2.60
CA ARG A 414 17.95 29.86 3.70
C ARG A 414 16.55 29.50 3.20
N GLU A 415 16.38 28.25 2.81
CA GLU A 415 15.07 27.57 2.69
C GLU A 415 14.47 27.35 4.09
N GLY A 416 13.15 27.41 4.19
CA GLY A 416 12.43 26.87 5.35
C GLY A 416 12.39 25.35 5.20
N ASP A 417 13.15 24.67 6.05
CA ASP A 417 13.54 23.26 5.98
C ASP A 417 12.37 22.28 5.73
N ASP A 418 12.41 21.54 4.62
CA ASP A 418 12.04 20.12 4.67
C ASP A 418 13.11 19.46 5.57
N PRO A 419 12.77 18.98 6.78
CA PRO A 419 13.78 18.39 7.66
C PRO A 419 14.43 17.13 7.04
N CYS A 420 13.76 16.55 6.03
CA CYS A 420 14.13 15.32 5.35
C CYS A 420 14.58 15.61 3.91
N GLN A 421 15.54 14.83 3.39
CA GLN A 421 16.15 15.08 2.08
C GLN A 421 15.83 13.99 1.06
N GLY A 422 15.65 14.36 -0.21
CA GLY A 422 15.57 13.42 -1.33
C GLY A 422 14.36 12.48 -1.25
N SER A 423 14.62 11.16 -1.25
CA SER A 423 13.59 10.10 -1.16
C SER A 423 13.18 9.73 0.26
N THR A 424 13.47 10.59 1.23
CA THR A 424 13.01 10.47 2.63
C THR A 424 11.78 11.34 2.89
N PHE A 425 11.04 11.02 3.94
CA PHE A 425 9.84 11.72 4.39
C PHE A 425 9.74 11.67 5.91
N LEU A 426 8.87 12.50 6.48
CA LEU A 426 8.65 12.55 7.92
C LEU A 426 7.82 11.33 8.36
N GLY A 427 8.42 10.44 9.14
CA GLY A 427 7.79 9.26 9.74
C GLY A 427 6.87 9.60 10.90
N THR A 428 6.21 8.57 11.44
CA THR A 428 5.18 8.69 12.48
C THR A 428 5.59 9.42 13.76
N ASP A 429 6.88 9.37 14.15
CA ASP A 429 7.40 10.11 15.34
C ASP A 429 8.23 11.35 14.96
N GLY A 430 8.03 11.88 13.75
CA GLY A 430 8.73 13.08 13.32
C GLY A 430 10.22 12.89 12.97
N GLN A 431 10.67 11.64 12.78
CA GLN A 431 12.00 11.31 12.27
C GLN A 431 11.98 11.17 10.75
N CYS A 432 13.11 11.41 10.09
CA CYS A 432 13.22 11.18 8.65
C CYS A 432 13.38 9.69 8.36
N VAL A 433 12.38 9.11 7.67
CA VAL A 433 12.33 7.72 7.23
C VAL A 433 12.26 7.67 5.71
N GLY A 434 12.44 6.51 5.09
CA GLY A 434 12.44 6.39 3.62
C GLY A 434 13.76 5.86 3.10
N VAL A 435 14.10 6.18 1.86
CA VAL A 435 15.33 5.68 1.22
C VAL A 435 16.29 6.84 1.01
N SER A 436 17.57 6.66 1.34
CA SER A 436 18.61 7.64 1.03
C SER A 436 19.91 6.96 0.63
N GLU A 437 20.77 7.77 0.01
CA GLU A 437 22.18 7.47 -0.12
C GLU A 437 22.88 7.92 1.15
N GLY A 438 23.63 7.00 1.77
CA GLY A 438 24.54 7.33 2.85
C GLY A 438 23.92 7.97 4.08
N ALA A 439 24.76 8.70 4.81
CA ALA A 439 24.46 9.27 6.12
C ALA A 439 23.69 10.60 6.05
N ALA A 440 23.69 11.30 4.92
CA ALA A 440 23.03 12.61 4.82
C ALA A 440 21.50 12.54 5.05
N GLY A 441 20.89 11.38 4.77
CA GLY A 441 19.45 11.15 4.97
C GLY A 441 19.04 10.70 6.38
N PHE A 442 19.94 10.16 7.20
CA PHE A 442 19.63 9.51 8.50
C PHE A 442 20.69 9.78 9.59
N GLY A 443 20.40 9.53 10.87
CA GLY A 443 21.44 9.55 11.91
C GLY A 443 21.80 10.94 12.45
N LYS A 444 20.84 11.87 12.48
CA LYS A 444 21.04 13.24 12.98
C LYS A 444 21.07 13.33 14.52
N GLY A 445 20.60 12.29 15.23
CA GLY A 445 20.63 12.23 16.69
C GLY A 445 22.03 12.00 17.27
N SER A 446 22.32 12.57 18.44
CA SER A 446 23.59 12.35 19.16
C SER A 446 23.83 10.88 19.54
N SER A 447 22.74 10.12 19.70
CA SER A 447 22.68 8.68 19.94
C SER A 447 22.88 7.81 18.68
N GLU A 448 22.86 8.40 17.48
CA GLU A 448 22.89 7.68 16.19
C GLU A 448 24.26 7.76 15.48
N ARG A 449 25.25 8.37 16.14
CA ARG A 449 26.60 8.58 15.57
C ARG A 449 27.26 7.31 15.07
N ALA A 450 27.10 6.20 15.79
CA ALA A 450 27.70 4.92 15.42
C ALA A 450 27.14 4.40 14.08
N VAL A 451 25.81 4.39 13.94
CA VAL A 451 25.11 4.04 12.69
C VAL A 451 25.55 4.97 11.56
N ARG A 452 25.59 6.28 11.83
CA ARG A 452 26.01 7.28 10.84
C ARG A 452 27.41 7.01 10.28
N THR A 453 28.39 6.71 11.13
CA THR A 453 29.76 6.40 10.67
C THR A 453 29.81 5.21 9.70
N VAL A 454 28.95 4.21 9.87
CA VAL A 454 28.91 3.05 8.95
C VAL A 454 28.15 3.41 7.67
N LEU A 455 27.10 4.23 7.74
CA LEU A 455 26.42 4.75 6.56
C LEU A 455 27.36 5.64 5.70
N GLU A 456 28.19 6.48 6.33
CA GLU A 456 29.25 7.25 5.65
C GLU A 456 30.26 6.32 4.97
N GLN A 457 30.57 5.17 5.59
CA GLN A 457 31.45 4.18 4.96
C GLN A 457 30.80 3.53 3.73
N ILE A 458 29.51 3.15 3.80
CA ILE A 458 28.76 2.62 2.66
C ILE A 458 28.68 3.65 1.52
N GLU A 459 28.49 4.93 1.87
CA GLU A 459 28.48 6.04 0.92
C GLU A 459 29.80 6.14 0.16
N ARG A 460 30.94 6.15 0.86
CA ARG A 460 32.26 6.12 0.20
C ARG A 460 32.43 4.90 -0.70
N GLN A 461 31.98 3.72 -0.27
CA GLN A 461 32.06 2.50 -1.08
C GLN A 461 31.19 2.57 -2.35
N ASN A 462 30.04 3.25 -2.28
CA ASN A 462 29.22 3.53 -3.46
C ASN A 462 29.94 4.50 -4.41
N GLU A 463 30.52 5.58 -3.89
CA GLU A 463 31.26 6.57 -4.66
C GLU A 463 32.48 5.96 -5.37
N GLU A 464 33.22 5.09 -4.67
CA GLU A 464 34.36 4.34 -5.25
C GLU A 464 33.93 3.50 -6.46
N VAL A 465 32.81 2.78 -6.36
CA VAL A 465 32.26 2.00 -7.49
C VAL A 465 31.83 2.92 -8.63
N ASP A 466 31.20 4.04 -8.33
CA ASP A 466 30.71 4.98 -9.35
C ASP A 466 31.86 5.66 -10.09
N GLN A 467 32.94 6.02 -9.40
CA GLN A 467 34.16 6.55 -10.00
C GLN A 467 34.83 5.52 -10.93
N GLU A 468 35.03 4.29 -10.44
CA GLU A 468 35.65 3.20 -11.21
C GLU A 468 34.82 2.76 -12.42
N LEU A 469 33.50 3.00 -12.41
CA LEU A 469 32.62 2.74 -13.55
C LEU A 469 32.56 3.92 -14.52
N ALA A 470 32.70 5.16 -14.05
CA ALA A 470 32.66 6.36 -14.90
C ALA A 470 33.83 6.41 -15.89
N ASP A 471 34.98 5.87 -15.50
CA ASP A 471 36.18 5.83 -16.35
C ASP A 471 36.15 4.68 -17.40
N ARG A 472 35.09 3.86 -17.43
CA ARG A 472 34.96 2.75 -18.38
C ARG A 472 34.44 3.20 -19.74
N ALA A 473 34.99 2.61 -20.80
CA ALA A 473 34.48 2.79 -22.15
C ALA A 473 33.06 2.20 -22.28
N ALA A 474 32.24 2.79 -23.14
CA ALA A 474 30.84 2.39 -23.32
C ALA A 474 30.66 0.96 -23.87
N ASP A 475 31.71 0.38 -24.44
CA ASP A 475 31.78 -0.99 -24.99
C ASP A 475 32.50 -1.98 -24.07
N ASP A 476 32.80 -1.61 -22.82
CA ASP A 476 33.42 -2.50 -21.84
C ASP A 476 32.51 -3.73 -21.57
N PRO A 477 33.03 -4.96 -21.74
CA PRO A 477 32.23 -6.18 -21.55
C PRO A 477 31.96 -6.53 -20.08
N ARG A 478 32.53 -5.79 -19.12
CA ARG A 478 32.32 -6.00 -17.67
C ARG A 478 30.94 -5.45 -17.24
N PRO A 479 30.30 -6.06 -16.22
CA PRO A 479 28.97 -5.64 -15.81
C PRO A 479 28.99 -4.24 -15.17
N GLY A 480 27.89 -3.50 -15.37
CA GLY A 480 27.59 -2.30 -14.60
C GLY A 480 27.20 -2.64 -13.16
N ARG A 481 27.08 -1.62 -12.30
CA ARG A 481 26.62 -1.84 -10.92
C ARG A 481 25.17 -2.30 -10.84
N ARG A 482 24.82 -3.01 -9.76
CA ARG A 482 23.43 -3.22 -9.32
C ARG A 482 23.22 -2.65 -7.94
N THR A 483 22.02 -2.14 -7.71
CA THR A 483 21.64 -1.49 -6.47
C THR A 483 20.91 -2.49 -5.56
N VAL A 484 21.38 -2.61 -4.32
CA VAL A 484 20.73 -3.36 -3.24
C VAL A 484 20.27 -2.37 -2.19
N VAL A 485 19.05 -2.54 -1.67
CA VAL A 485 18.54 -1.69 -0.59
C VAL A 485 18.70 -2.43 0.74
N TYR A 486 19.42 -1.84 1.70
CA TYR A 486 19.41 -2.30 3.09
C TYR A 486 18.19 -1.70 3.82
N PHE A 487 17.28 -2.55 4.26
CA PHE A 487 16.03 -2.19 4.93
C PHE A 487 16.10 -2.46 6.43
N GLY A 488 16.17 -1.40 7.23
CA GLY A 488 16.30 -1.50 8.68
C GLY A 488 15.88 -0.23 9.43
N PRO A 489 15.75 -0.31 10.76
CA PRO A 489 15.36 0.81 11.61
C PRO A 489 16.58 1.70 11.96
N LEU A 490 16.90 2.67 11.09
CA LEU A 490 18.11 3.49 11.18
C LEU A 490 18.00 4.67 12.16
N THR A 491 16.81 4.95 12.67
CA THR A 491 16.56 6.00 13.67
C THR A 491 15.83 5.43 14.88
N GLY A 492 16.23 5.84 16.07
CA GLY A 492 15.52 5.52 17.31
C GLY A 492 14.48 6.59 17.64
N GLY A 493 13.35 6.21 18.23
CA GLY A 493 12.40 7.17 18.78
C GLY A 493 13.09 8.09 19.81
N LYS A 494 12.73 9.38 19.85
CA LYS A 494 13.13 10.25 20.97
C LYS A 494 12.50 9.64 22.23
N ASP A 495 13.33 9.33 23.23
CA ASP A 495 12.91 8.76 24.52
C ASP A 495 12.38 7.30 24.51
N ALA A 496 12.64 6.51 23.45
CA ALA A 496 12.26 5.08 23.45
C ALA A 496 13.06 4.27 24.50
N GLU A 497 12.38 3.45 25.31
CA GLU A 497 13.01 2.52 26.28
C GLU A 497 13.70 1.34 25.56
N ASP A 498 13.29 1.05 24.31
CA ASP A 498 13.89 0.09 23.39
C ASP A 498 14.53 0.78 22.17
N PRO A 499 15.61 1.56 22.35
CA PRO A 499 16.24 2.23 21.24
C PRO A 499 17.02 1.20 20.42
N VAL A 500 16.68 1.10 19.14
CA VAL A 500 17.33 0.21 18.17
C VAL A 500 18.83 0.55 18.05
N ARG A 501 19.68 -0.05 18.90
CA ARG A 501 21.10 0.34 19.02
C ARG A 501 22.08 -0.81 18.78
N GLY A 502 21.69 -2.06 19.00
CA GLY A 502 22.58 -3.23 18.85
C GLY A 502 22.52 -3.85 17.46
N GLY A 503 21.37 -4.42 17.10
CA GLY A 503 21.22 -5.27 15.91
C GLY A 503 21.48 -4.51 14.61
N THR A 504 20.86 -3.35 14.42
CA THR A 504 21.04 -2.54 13.20
C THR A 504 22.46 -2.03 13.03
N TYR A 505 23.14 -1.65 14.12
CA TYR A 505 24.53 -1.22 14.04
C TYR A 505 25.45 -2.38 13.63
N ALA A 506 25.24 -3.56 14.22
CA ALA A 506 25.97 -4.77 13.87
C ALA A 506 25.70 -5.19 12.40
N GLU A 507 24.44 -5.22 11.98
CA GLU A 507 24.04 -5.54 10.61
C GLU A 507 24.70 -4.61 9.59
N LEU A 508 24.64 -3.28 9.81
CA LEU A 508 25.28 -2.32 8.92
C LEU A 508 26.79 -2.54 8.80
N ARG A 509 27.48 -2.89 9.90
CA ARG A 509 28.91 -3.25 9.83
C ARG A 509 29.12 -4.48 8.95
N GLY A 510 28.26 -5.49 9.05
CA GLY A 510 28.27 -6.68 8.19
C GLY A 510 28.05 -6.34 6.71
N ILE A 511 27.03 -5.52 6.41
CA ILE A 511 26.73 -5.01 5.07
C ILE A 511 27.93 -4.25 4.48
N ALA A 512 28.50 -3.30 5.23
CA ALA A 512 29.62 -2.48 4.75
C ALA A 512 30.88 -3.31 4.46
N VAL A 513 31.13 -4.36 5.26
CA VAL A 513 32.30 -5.24 5.06
C VAL A 513 32.05 -6.19 3.88
N ALA A 514 30.83 -6.73 3.73
CA ALA A 514 30.46 -7.56 2.59
C ALA A 514 30.49 -6.77 1.27
N GLN A 515 29.92 -5.56 1.24
CA GLN A 515 29.95 -4.68 0.09
C GLN A 515 31.39 -4.39 -0.35
N GLN A 516 32.26 -4.02 0.59
CA GLN A 516 33.68 -3.77 0.28
C GLN A 516 34.34 -4.99 -0.36
N GLN A 517 34.13 -6.19 0.21
CA GLN A 517 34.72 -7.41 -0.31
C GLN A 517 34.18 -7.75 -1.70
N ILE A 518 32.86 -7.68 -1.90
CA ILE A 518 32.20 -7.96 -3.18
C ILE A 518 32.71 -7.01 -4.26
N ASN A 519 32.71 -5.71 -3.98
CA ASN A 519 33.14 -4.69 -4.92
C ASN A 519 34.62 -4.81 -5.25
N ALA A 520 35.47 -5.06 -4.25
CA ALA A 520 36.89 -5.27 -4.49
C ALA A 520 37.16 -6.50 -5.38
N GLN A 521 36.37 -7.57 -5.27
CA GLN A 521 36.46 -8.73 -6.16
C GLN A 521 35.94 -8.38 -7.57
N ALA A 522 34.77 -7.77 -7.67
CA ALA A 522 34.13 -7.41 -8.94
C ALA A 522 34.98 -6.45 -9.78
N LEU A 523 35.56 -5.42 -9.14
CA LEU A 523 36.40 -4.43 -9.82
C LEU A 523 37.74 -5.00 -10.28
N ARG A 524 38.31 -5.99 -9.55
CA ARG A 524 39.58 -6.64 -9.94
C ARG A 524 39.43 -7.66 -11.06
N SER A 525 38.44 -8.54 -11.00
CA SER A 525 38.33 -9.65 -11.97
C SER A 525 37.42 -9.34 -13.16
N GLY A 526 36.44 -8.44 -12.99
CA GLY A 526 35.38 -8.23 -13.98
C GLY A 526 34.42 -9.42 -14.14
N GLU A 527 34.53 -10.44 -13.28
CA GLU A 527 33.72 -11.67 -13.35
C GLU A 527 32.54 -11.68 -12.37
N ARG A 528 32.35 -10.58 -11.64
CA ARG A 528 31.26 -10.37 -10.68
C ARG A 528 30.64 -8.99 -10.89
N VAL A 529 29.42 -8.83 -10.43
CA VAL A 529 28.65 -7.59 -10.55
C VAL A 529 28.97 -6.66 -9.36
N PRO A 530 29.47 -5.43 -9.58
CA PRO A 530 29.64 -4.45 -8.51
C PRO A 530 28.31 -4.06 -7.88
N LEU A 531 28.29 -3.81 -6.57
CA LEU A 531 27.11 -3.45 -5.82
C LEU A 531 27.17 -2.03 -5.27
N ARG A 532 26.03 -1.36 -5.37
CA ARG A 532 25.71 -0.12 -4.68
C ARG A 532 24.67 -0.41 -3.61
N VAL A 533 24.89 0.04 -2.38
CA VAL A 533 23.95 -0.17 -1.28
C VAL A 533 23.24 1.14 -0.93
N LEU A 534 21.91 1.15 -1.03
CA LEU A 534 21.06 2.23 -0.54
C LEU A 534 20.55 1.90 0.86
N ALA A 535 20.49 2.89 1.74
CA ALA A 535 19.95 2.73 3.07
C ALA A 535 18.46 3.07 3.06
N ALA A 536 17.63 2.21 3.65
CA ALA A 536 16.20 2.46 3.82
C ALA A 536 15.83 2.39 5.29
N ASN A 537 15.55 3.55 5.88
CA ASN A 537 15.14 3.68 7.26
C ASN A 537 13.66 3.36 7.42
N ALA A 538 13.34 2.23 8.05
CA ALA A 538 11.99 1.76 8.37
C ALA A 538 11.36 2.42 9.62
N GLY A 539 12.06 3.39 10.24
CA GLY A 539 11.64 4.03 11.48
C GLY A 539 11.85 3.15 12.71
N ASP A 540 11.73 3.76 13.90
CA ASP A 540 11.83 3.06 15.18
C ASP A 540 10.98 1.79 15.20
N ARG A 541 11.57 0.66 15.61
CA ARG A 541 10.88 -0.64 15.70
C ARG A 541 10.07 -1.00 14.44
N PHE A 542 10.57 -0.65 13.25
CA PHE A 542 9.90 -0.89 11.95
C PHE A 542 8.49 -0.28 11.84
N LYS A 543 8.14 0.71 12.65
CA LYS A 543 6.79 1.30 12.65
C LYS A 543 6.38 1.92 11.31
N ASP A 544 7.34 2.44 10.54
CA ASP A 544 7.10 3.05 9.22
C ASP A 544 7.44 2.09 8.06
N ALA A 545 7.71 0.81 8.38
CA ALA A 545 8.14 -0.20 7.41
C ALA A 545 7.21 -0.34 6.19
N PRO A 546 5.86 -0.32 6.31
CA PRO A 546 4.98 -0.40 5.14
C PRO A 546 5.16 0.80 4.18
N ALA A 547 5.21 2.02 4.72
CA ALA A 547 5.37 3.23 3.91
C ALA A 547 6.73 3.28 3.21
N VAL A 548 7.78 2.80 3.89
CA VAL A 548 9.14 2.74 3.32
C VAL A 548 9.23 1.63 2.26
N ALA A 549 8.56 0.49 2.47
CA ALA A 549 8.44 -0.57 1.47
C ALA A 549 7.71 -0.11 0.21
N GLU A 550 6.63 0.69 0.33
CA GLU A 550 5.99 1.32 -0.82
C GLU A 550 6.97 2.21 -1.58
N ARG A 551 7.79 2.99 -0.87
CA ARG A 551 8.80 3.85 -1.50
C ARG A 551 9.88 3.06 -2.22
N ILE A 552 10.34 1.94 -1.66
CA ILE A 552 11.27 1.03 -2.32
C ILE A 552 10.65 0.43 -3.58
N ALA A 553 9.38 0.00 -3.52
CA ALA A 553 8.66 -0.54 -4.68
C ALA A 553 8.52 0.51 -5.81
N GLU A 554 8.23 1.76 -5.47
CA GLU A 554 8.22 2.87 -6.42
C GLU A 554 9.60 3.10 -7.05
N LEU A 555 10.65 3.15 -6.23
CA LEU A 555 12.02 3.33 -6.71
C LEU A 555 12.43 2.19 -7.64
N ALA A 556 12.18 0.94 -7.24
CA ALA A 556 12.47 -0.24 -8.08
C ALA A 556 11.69 -0.21 -9.40
N ALA A 557 10.46 0.30 -9.41
CA ALA A 557 9.69 0.45 -10.64
C ALA A 557 10.31 1.49 -11.61
N SER A 558 10.97 2.53 -11.08
CA SER A 558 11.63 3.57 -11.88
C SER A 558 13.10 3.32 -12.19
N ASP A 559 13.81 2.61 -11.33
CA ASP A 559 15.25 2.32 -11.44
C ASP A 559 15.45 0.80 -11.63
N PRO A 560 15.73 0.34 -12.87
CA PRO A 560 15.93 -1.07 -13.15
C PRO A 560 17.24 -1.64 -12.57
N SER A 561 18.15 -0.80 -12.06
CA SER A 561 19.38 -1.25 -11.40
C SER A 561 19.11 -1.87 -10.02
N ILE A 562 17.96 -1.57 -9.39
CA ILE A 562 17.58 -2.14 -8.10
C ILE A 562 17.30 -3.63 -8.27
N ALA A 563 18.22 -4.44 -7.77
CA ALA A 563 18.21 -5.90 -7.91
C ALA A 563 17.48 -6.61 -6.76
N GLY A 564 17.42 -6.02 -5.57
CA GLY A 564 16.76 -6.62 -4.41
C GLY A 564 16.93 -5.84 -3.11
N VAL A 565 16.39 -6.39 -2.04
CA VAL A 565 16.42 -5.82 -0.68
C VAL A 565 17.05 -6.81 0.28
N VAL A 566 17.93 -6.34 1.16
CA VAL A 566 18.48 -7.09 2.29
C VAL A 566 18.09 -6.40 3.60
N GLY A 567 18.06 -7.12 4.72
CA GLY A 567 17.75 -6.56 6.05
C GLY A 567 16.58 -7.29 6.68
N PHE A 568 15.54 -6.57 7.13
CA PHE A 568 14.41 -7.18 7.87
C PHE A 568 14.84 -7.81 9.20
N GLY A 569 15.80 -7.19 9.89
CA GLY A 569 16.41 -7.71 11.10
C GLY A 569 15.51 -7.85 12.33
N GLN A 570 14.21 -7.50 12.25
CA GLN A 570 13.26 -7.69 13.34
C GLN A 570 11.92 -8.24 12.85
N SER A 571 11.49 -9.33 13.47
CA SER A 571 10.16 -9.92 13.30
C SER A 571 9.11 -9.06 14.00
N ARG A 572 8.40 -8.21 13.25
CA ARG A 572 7.30 -7.37 13.73
C ARG A 572 6.15 -7.36 12.74
N ARG A 573 4.94 -6.98 13.19
CA ARG A 573 3.75 -6.93 12.31
C ARG A 573 3.94 -6.02 11.10
N ASN A 574 4.56 -4.86 11.30
CA ASN A 574 4.84 -3.91 10.23
C ASN A 574 5.89 -4.44 9.25
N THR A 575 6.83 -5.28 9.71
CA THR A 575 7.75 -6.02 8.84
C THR A 575 6.98 -7.00 7.94
N TYR A 576 5.94 -7.67 8.45
CA TYR A 576 5.12 -8.59 7.65
C TYR A 576 4.37 -7.89 6.53
N GLU A 577 3.85 -6.70 6.81
CA GLU A 577 3.21 -5.88 5.79
C GLU A 577 4.20 -5.33 4.76
N ALA A 578 5.39 -4.90 5.19
CA ALA A 578 6.47 -4.50 4.29
C ALA A 578 6.87 -5.63 3.32
N ILE A 579 7.01 -6.87 3.82
CA ILE A 579 7.28 -8.04 2.98
C ILE A 579 6.16 -8.24 1.95
N ARG A 580 4.89 -8.19 2.36
CA ARG A 580 3.74 -8.31 1.43
C ARG A 580 3.75 -7.24 0.33
N ILE A 581 4.16 -6.02 0.65
CA ILE A 581 4.23 -4.90 -0.31
C ILE A 581 5.32 -5.14 -1.36
N LEU A 582 6.53 -5.51 -0.91
CA LEU A 582 7.68 -5.77 -1.79
C LEU A 582 7.49 -7.04 -2.62
N ASP A 583 6.89 -8.07 -2.01
CA ASP A 583 6.51 -9.30 -2.69
C ASP A 583 5.57 -9.03 -3.87
N LYS A 584 4.52 -8.23 -3.64
CA LYS A 584 3.59 -7.80 -4.70
C LYS A 584 4.27 -6.97 -5.79
N ALA A 585 5.36 -6.28 -5.48
CA ALA A 585 6.17 -5.54 -6.43
C ALA A 585 7.19 -6.42 -7.19
N GLY A 586 7.29 -7.71 -6.86
CA GLY A 586 8.25 -8.65 -7.45
C GLY A 586 9.70 -8.31 -7.11
N VAL A 587 9.94 -7.78 -5.90
CA VAL A 587 11.28 -7.43 -5.43
C VAL A 587 11.81 -8.56 -4.54
N PRO A 588 12.94 -9.21 -4.90
CA PRO A 588 13.55 -10.25 -4.07
C PRO A 588 14.04 -9.66 -2.75
N MET A 589 13.79 -10.38 -1.65
CA MET A 589 14.14 -9.98 -0.29
C MET A 589 14.94 -11.06 0.40
N VAL A 590 16.12 -10.72 0.93
CA VAL A 590 16.95 -11.63 1.73
C VAL A 590 17.03 -11.11 3.16
N GLY A 591 16.42 -11.83 4.08
CA GLY A 591 16.39 -11.53 5.51
C GLY A 591 17.75 -11.74 6.16
N THR A 592 18.13 -10.84 7.08
CA THR A 592 19.35 -10.91 7.89
C THR A 592 19.11 -11.66 9.20
N SER A 593 18.55 -11.00 10.22
CA SER A 593 18.34 -11.56 11.57
C SER A 593 16.87 -11.76 11.96
N GLY A 594 15.92 -11.54 11.06
CA GLY A 594 14.51 -11.88 11.31
C GLY A 594 14.29 -13.39 11.34
N THR A 595 13.83 -13.92 12.48
CA THR A 595 13.78 -15.37 12.75
C THR A 595 12.38 -15.96 12.86
N ALA A 596 11.34 -15.15 12.99
CA ALA A 596 10.00 -15.66 13.20
C ALA A 596 9.53 -16.47 11.99
N ASP A 597 9.06 -17.68 12.24
CA ASP A 597 8.60 -18.66 11.24
C ASP A 597 7.55 -18.07 10.28
N ASP A 598 6.75 -17.13 10.80
CA ASP A 598 5.70 -16.42 10.09
C ASP A 598 6.20 -15.43 9.03
N LEU A 599 7.48 -14.99 9.06
CA LEU A 599 8.08 -14.13 8.02
C LEU A 599 7.99 -14.79 6.64
N LEU A 600 8.26 -16.10 6.58
CA LEU A 600 8.20 -16.89 5.36
C LEU A 600 6.78 -16.99 4.79
N ARG A 601 5.74 -16.76 5.60
CA ARG A 601 4.34 -16.84 5.15
C ARG A 601 3.82 -15.54 4.54
N GLN A 602 4.61 -14.48 4.52
CA GLN A 602 4.17 -13.15 4.08
C GLN A 602 4.33 -12.90 2.58
N GLY A 603 5.12 -13.71 1.87
CA GLY A 603 5.34 -13.56 0.44
C GLY A 603 6.23 -14.69 -0.09
N GLU A 604 6.25 -14.90 -1.40
CA GLU A 604 7.06 -15.93 -2.07
C GLU A 604 8.48 -15.43 -2.36
N HIS A 605 8.69 -14.11 -2.41
CA HIS A 605 9.98 -13.49 -2.74
C HIS A 605 10.88 -13.22 -1.52
N TYR A 606 10.50 -13.67 -0.32
CA TYR A 606 11.30 -13.51 0.91
C TYR A 606 12.07 -14.80 1.26
N TYR A 607 13.38 -14.65 1.45
CA TYR A 607 14.34 -15.72 1.74
C TYR A 607 14.98 -15.46 3.11
N GLN A 608 14.94 -16.42 4.02
CA GLN A 608 15.40 -16.26 5.39
C GLN A 608 16.75 -16.93 5.59
N THR A 609 17.81 -16.15 5.85
CA THR A 609 19.16 -16.68 6.09
C THR A 609 19.42 -17.04 7.55
N ALA A 610 18.78 -16.33 8.49
CA ALA A 610 18.73 -16.72 9.89
C ALA A 610 17.95 -18.03 10.09
N PRO A 611 18.26 -18.81 11.15
CA PRO A 611 17.41 -19.93 11.55
C PRO A 611 15.99 -19.45 11.90
N THR A 612 15.03 -20.36 11.89
CA THR A 612 13.70 -20.08 12.44
C THR A 612 13.70 -20.09 13.96
N ASP A 613 12.75 -19.40 14.59
CA ASP A 613 12.55 -19.46 16.04
C ASP A 613 12.27 -20.90 16.50
N GLN A 614 11.58 -21.71 15.67
CA GLN A 614 11.45 -23.15 15.92
C GLN A 614 12.80 -23.86 16.03
N ARG A 615 13.71 -23.64 15.07
CA ARG A 615 15.05 -24.25 15.07
C ARG A 615 15.87 -23.78 16.28
N ALA A 616 15.85 -22.49 16.58
CA ALA A 616 16.55 -21.92 17.72
C ALA A 616 16.02 -22.49 19.05
N ALA A 617 14.69 -22.55 19.20
CA ALA A 617 14.02 -23.13 20.36
C ALA A 617 14.38 -24.60 20.61
N GLN A 618 14.46 -25.42 19.55
CA GLN A 618 14.85 -26.82 19.65
C GLN A 618 16.27 -26.96 20.22
N VAL A 619 17.22 -26.19 19.69
CA VAL A 619 18.62 -26.17 20.18
C VAL A 619 18.68 -25.68 21.63
N MET A 620 17.97 -24.60 21.96
CA MET A 620 17.88 -24.08 23.32
C MET A 620 17.29 -25.11 24.29
N ALA A 621 16.22 -25.81 23.90
CA ALA A 621 15.59 -26.84 24.73
C ALA A 621 16.48 -28.06 24.93
N ALA A 622 17.20 -28.48 23.89
CA ALA A 622 18.19 -29.55 23.97
C ALA A 622 19.33 -29.18 24.94
N PHE A 623 19.83 -27.94 24.86
CA PHE A 623 20.83 -27.42 25.79
C PHE A 623 20.29 -27.39 27.23
N ALA A 624 19.12 -26.78 27.45
CA ALA A 624 18.51 -26.67 28.78
C ALA A 624 18.20 -28.03 29.42
N SER A 625 17.95 -29.07 28.62
CA SER A 625 17.66 -30.42 29.09
C SER A 625 18.92 -31.17 29.53
N ASN A 626 20.06 -30.90 28.89
CA ASN A 626 21.25 -31.76 29.01
C ASN A 626 22.45 -31.06 29.65
N ALA A 627 22.58 -29.74 29.50
CA ALA A 627 23.69 -28.97 30.01
C ALA A 627 23.59 -28.73 31.53
N ALA A 628 24.75 -28.52 32.14
CA ALA A 628 24.91 -28.07 33.52
C ALA A 628 24.68 -26.56 33.64
N MET A 629 23.51 -26.08 33.22
CA MET A 629 23.25 -24.65 33.08
C MET A 629 22.52 -24.01 34.27
N ALA A 630 21.89 -24.77 35.18
CA ALA A 630 21.22 -24.19 36.34
C ALA A 630 22.23 -23.71 37.40
N THR A 631 21.75 -22.96 38.40
CA THR A 631 22.59 -22.43 39.49
C THR A 631 23.43 -23.55 40.14
N GLY A 632 24.72 -23.26 40.38
CA GLY A 632 25.67 -24.25 40.91
C GLY A 632 26.18 -25.28 39.89
N GLY A 633 25.91 -25.13 38.59
CA GLY A 633 26.37 -26.06 37.55
C GLY A 633 25.58 -27.37 37.53
N HIS A 634 24.29 -27.30 37.81
CA HIS A 634 23.39 -28.46 37.79
C HIS A 634 22.57 -28.52 36.49
N LYS A 635 22.05 -29.71 36.17
CA LYS A 635 21.03 -29.85 35.12
C LYS A 635 19.72 -29.21 35.58
N ALA A 636 19.06 -28.51 34.66
CA ALA A 636 17.78 -27.87 34.96
C ALA A 636 16.68 -28.93 35.18
N ARG A 637 15.97 -28.81 36.31
CA ARG A 637 14.77 -29.60 36.62
C ARG A 637 13.51 -28.94 36.06
N ARG A 638 13.44 -27.61 36.16
CA ARG A 638 12.34 -26.77 35.69
C ARG A 638 12.88 -25.57 34.90
N VAL A 639 12.05 -24.99 34.07
CA VAL A 639 12.31 -23.73 33.37
C VAL A 639 11.30 -22.68 33.80
N SER A 640 11.79 -21.49 34.12
CA SER A 640 11.00 -20.26 34.17
C SER A 640 11.23 -19.51 32.85
N LEU A 641 10.28 -19.59 31.94
CA LEU A 641 10.34 -18.97 30.61
C LEU A 641 9.70 -17.58 30.65
N VAL A 642 10.49 -16.55 30.37
CA VAL A 642 10.03 -15.16 30.28
C VAL A 642 9.82 -14.78 28.82
N ALA A 643 8.62 -14.31 28.49
CA ALA A 643 8.24 -13.93 27.14
C ALA A 643 7.33 -12.70 27.11
N ASP A 644 7.29 -12.04 25.97
CA ASP A 644 6.30 -11.00 25.65
C ASP A 644 5.28 -11.59 24.65
N ALA A 645 4.03 -11.75 25.09
CA ALA A 645 2.99 -12.35 24.26
C ALA A 645 2.52 -11.45 23.11
N THR A 646 2.90 -10.16 23.13
CA THR A 646 2.51 -9.19 22.10
C THR A 646 3.59 -9.03 21.03
N ASP A 647 4.87 -9.26 21.36
CA ASP A 647 5.98 -9.25 20.41
C ASP A 647 6.04 -10.57 19.63
N VAL A 648 6.04 -10.44 18.31
CA VAL A 648 5.94 -11.58 17.38
C VAL A 648 7.13 -12.55 17.48
N TYR A 649 8.35 -12.04 17.65
CA TYR A 649 9.54 -12.86 17.88
C TYR A 649 9.45 -13.58 19.22
N SER A 650 9.19 -12.82 20.28
CA SER A 650 9.18 -13.36 21.64
C SER A 650 8.13 -14.45 21.81
N ASN A 651 6.94 -14.22 21.25
CA ASN A 651 5.85 -15.18 21.25
C ASN A 651 6.22 -16.47 20.48
N SER A 652 6.82 -16.35 19.29
CA SER A 652 7.19 -17.50 18.45
C SER A 652 8.28 -18.35 19.11
N LEU A 653 9.37 -17.73 19.57
CA LEU A 653 10.48 -18.41 20.24
C LEU A 653 10.02 -19.09 21.53
N ALA A 654 9.22 -18.41 22.35
CA ALA A 654 8.70 -18.95 23.59
C ALA A 654 7.76 -20.15 23.37
N ALA A 655 6.85 -20.05 22.39
CA ALA A 655 5.93 -21.13 22.04
C ALA A 655 6.68 -22.37 21.56
N SER A 656 7.65 -22.18 20.66
CA SER A 656 8.50 -23.26 20.16
C SER A 656 9.35 -23.88 21.27
N PHE A 657 9.93 -23.07 22.16
CA PHE A 657 10.74 -23.57 23.28
C PHE A 657 9.90 -24.41 24.24
N ARG A 658 8.72 -23.91 24.64
CA ARG A 658 7.81 -24.64 25.53
C ARG A 658 7.39 -25.98 24.93
N THR A 659 7.18 -26.02 23.62
CA THR A 659 6.84 -27.24 22.89
C THR A 659 8.01 -28.23 22.88
N ALA A 660 9.23 -27.77 22.59
CA ALA A 660 10.42 -28.62 22.52
C ALA A 660 10.91 -29.11 23.90
N TYR A 661 10.83 -28.28 24.94
CA TYR A 661 11.31 -28.62 26.29
C TYR A 661 10.30 -29.45 27.10
N GLY A 662 9.00 -29.23 26.87
CA GLY A 662 7.92 -29.94 27.55
C GLY A 662 7.08 -29.01 28.44
N PRO A 663 5.76 -28.84 28.15
CA PRO A 663 4.90 -27.91 28.88
C PRO A 663 4.81 -28.15 30.40
N SER A 664 4.94 -29.39 30.87
CA SER A 664 4.85 -29.74 32.30
C SER A 664 6.06 -29.26 33.12
N ARG A 665 7.17 -28.93 32.46
CA ARG A 665 8.41 -28.48 33.10
C ARG A 665 8.68 -26.99 32.92
N THR A 666 7.80 -26.28 32.21
CA THR A 666 7.96 -24.87 31.87
C THR A 666 6.87 -24.05 32.55
N ASP A 667 7.26 -23.17 33.48
CA ASP A 667 6.41 -22.07 33.94
C ASP A 667 6.63 -20.87 33.01
N VAL A 668 5.54 -20.27 32.51
CA VAL A 668 5.61 -19.15 31.56
C VAL A 668 5.20 -17.87 32.25
N LEU A 669 6.11 -16.89 32.29
CA LEU A 669 5.89 -15.55 32.77
C LEU A 669 5.75 -14.60 31.58
N LEU A 670 4.60 -13.94 31.47
CA LEU A 670 4.32 -13.01 30.39
C LEU A 670 4.48 -11.58 30.87
N TYR A 671 5.43 -10.86 30.31
CA TYR A 671 5.69 -9.45 30.59
C TYR A 671 5.70 -8.65 29.29
N THR A 672 4.93 -7.57 29.25
CA THR A 672 4.86 -6.65 28.11
C THR A 672 5.10 -5.22 28.62
N PRO A 673 6.10 -4.50 28.09
CA PRO A 673 6.41 -3.12 28.51
C PRO A 673 5.26 -2.14 28.24
N THR A 674 5.09 -1.15 29.13
CA THR A 674 4.04 -0.13 29.05
C THR A 674 4.23 0.91 27.94
N ASP A 675 5.46 1.07 27.42
CA ASP A 675 5.83 2.00 26.35
C ASP A 675 5.76 1.37 24.95
N ALA A 676 5.33 0.11 24.85
CA ALA A 676 5.29 -0.68 23.62
C ALA A 676 3.92 -1.38 23.37
N PRO A 677 2.77 -0.68 23.43
CA PRO A 677 1.48 -1.34 23.20
C PRO A 677 1.30 -1.71 21.73
N GLU A 678 1.54 -2.97 21.36
CA GLU A 678 0.93 -3.52 20.13
C GLU A 678 -0.58 -3.72 20.36
N PRO A 679 -1.46 -3.37 19.41
CA PRO A 679 -2.83 -2.96 19.75
C PRO A 679 -3.79 -4.10 20.12
N ASP A 680 -3.41 -5.37 19.98
CA ASP A 680 -4.23 -6.54 20.31
C ASP A 680 -3.35 -7.80 20.49
N PRO A 681 -3.69 -8.77 21.35
CA PRO A 681 -2.98 -10.04 21.45
C PRO A 681 -2.91 -10.76 20.09
N LEU A 682 -1.78 -11.41 19.80
CA LEU A 682 -1.65 -12.22 18.59
C LEU A 682 -2.73 -13.33 18.60
N PRO A 683 -3.33 -13.70 17.45
CA PRO A 683 -4.25 -14.84 17.38
C PRO A 683 -3.64 -16.16 17.90
N THR A 684 -2.31 -16.24 17.87
CA THR A 684 -1.47 -17.35 18.34
C THR A 684 -0.72 -17.00 19.64
N ALA A 685 -1.22 -16.07 20.43
CA ALA A 685 -0.57 -15.64 21.67
C ALA A 685 -0.36 -16.80 22.64
N LEU A 686 0.85 -16.89 23.18
CA LEU A 686 1.26 -17.89 24.14
C LEU A 686 0.48 -17.71 25.44
N GLY A 687 -0.20 -18.77 25.89
CA GLY A 687 -0.77 -18.80 27.23
C GLY A 687 0.32 -18.88 28.30
N GLY A 688 0.15 -18.14 29.40
CA GLY A 688 1.10 -18.06 30.51
C GLY A 688 0.55 -17.19 31.64
N ARG A 689 1.30 -17.06 32.72
CA ARG A 689 0.93 -16.20 33.83
C ARG A 689 1.32 -14.75 33.52
N PRO A 690 0.35 -13.81 33.44
CA PRO A 690 0.67 -12.41 33.22
C PRO A 690 1.37 -11.83 34.45
N VAL A 691 2.40 -11.03 34.21
CA VAL A 691 3.17 -10.29 35.21
C VAL A 691 3.12 -8.81 34.84
N PRO A 692 2.47 -7.96 35.66
CA PRO A 692 2.08 -6.62 35.24
C PRO A 692 3.23 -5.61 35.25
N THR A 693 4.28 -5.85 36.04
CA THR A 693 5.41 -4.93 36.20
C THR A 693 6.75 -5.67 36.13
N VAL A 694 7.82 -4.97 35.75
CA VAL A 694 9.18 -5.53 35.73
C VAL A 694 9.66 -5.85 37.14
N GLU A 695 9.20 -5.12 38.15
CA GLU A 695 9.44 -5.40 39.56
C GLU A 695 8.83 -6.74 39.99
N ASP A 696 7.59 -6.99 39.60
CA ASP A 696 6.91 -8.26 39.89
C ASP A 696 7.61 -9.42 39.18
N LEU A 697 8.07 -9.20 37.95
CA LEU A 697 8.85 -10.19 37.20
C LEU A 697 10.16 -10.52 37.92
N ALA A 698 10.91 -9.51 38.34
CA ALA A 698 12.14 -9.68 39.10
C ALA A 698 11.90 -10.44 40.41
N ARG A 699 10.88 -10.07 41.19
CA ARG A 699 10.51 -10.77 42.44
C ARG A 699 10.15 -12.22 42.18
N GLU A 700 9.36 -12.48 41.14
CA GLU A 700 8.86 -13.80 40.85
C GLU A 700 9.95 -14.76 40.38
N VAL A 701 10.83 -14.29 39.48
CA VAL A 701 12.00 -15.08 39.04
C VAL A 701 12.93 -15.34 40.22
N CYS A 702 13.27 -14.32 41.02
CA CYS A 702 14.14 -14.47 42.18
C CYS A 702 13.57 -15.45 43.21
N ARG A 703 12.27 -15.39 43.49
CA ARG A 703 11.57 -16.32 44.38
C ARG A 703 11.65 -17.74 43.83
N THR A 704 11.37 -17.93 42.54
CA THR A 704 11.37 -19.26 41.90
C THR A 704 12.76 -19.91 41.92
N VAL A 705 13.81 -19.16 41.60
CA VAL A 705 15.20 -19.64 41.65
C VAL A 705 15.64 -19.93 43.08
N LYS A 706 15.18 -19.14 44.05
CA LYS A 706 15.46 -19.37 45.48
C LYS A 706 14.78 -20.64 46.00
N ASP A 707 13.51 -20.86 45.63
CA ASP A 707 12.71 -21.99 46.09
C ASP A 707 13.18 -23.32 45.45
N GLU A 708 13.64 -23.29 44.20
CA GLU A 708 14.20 -24.45 43.48
C GLU A 708 15.45 -24.01 42.68
N PRO A 709 16.66 -24.16 43.25
CA PRO A 709 17.92 -23.75 42.61
C PRO A 709 18.23 -24.49 41.30
N ARG A 710 17.57 -25.63 41.03
CA ARG A 710 17.64 -26.31 39.72
C ARG A 710 16.65 -25.75 38.69
N THR A 711 16.20 -24.53 38.87
CA THR A 711 15.43 -23.78 37.87
C THR A 711 16.38 -23.06 36.91
N ALA A 712 16.22 -23.30 35.60
CA ALA A 712 16.83 -22.47 34.58
C ALA A 712 15.88 -21.32 34.22
N VAL A 713 16.40 -20.11 34.09
CA VAL A 713 15.64 -19.00 33.51
C VAL A 713 15.88 -19.01 32.01
N VAL A 714 14.80 -19.05 31.23
CA VAL A 714 14.88 -18.94 29.76
C VAL A 714 14.28 -17.61 29.37
N TRP A 715 15.03 -16.82 28.59
CA TRP A 715 14.65 -15.47 28.20
C TRP A 715 14.43 -15.39 26.70
N SER A 716 13.17 -15.28 26.29
CA SER A 716 12.79 -15.08 24.89
C SER A 716 12.26 -13.68 24.61
N ALA A 717 12.25 -12.79 25.60
CA ALA A 717 11.91 -11.37 25.41
C ALA A 717 13.12 -10.57 24.88
N ARG A 718 12.89 -9.30 24.54
CA ARG A 718 13.92 -8.41 23.97
C ARG A 718 15.05 -8.09 24.98
N ALA A 719 16.21 -7.70 24.46
CA ALA A 719 17.38 -7.32 25.23
C ALA A 719 17.17 -6.07 26.09
N SER A 720 16.39 -5.11 25.59
CA SER A 720 15.98 -3.92 26.36
C SER A 720 15.20 -4.31 27.61
N GLN A 721 14.24 -5.24 27.48
CA GLN A 721 13.50 -5.80 28.61
C GLN A 721 14.43 -6.58 29.57
N PHE A 722 15.44 -7.28 29.04
CA PHE A 722 16.41 -8.02 29.85
C PHE A 722 17.24 -7.09 30.76
N GLN A 723 17.68 -5.96 30.22
CA GLN A 723 18.44 -4.96 31.00
C GLN A 723 17.57 -4.33 32.09
N LEU A 724 16.32 -3.98 31.79
CA LEU A 724 15.36 -3.48 32.78
C LEU A 724 15.13 -4.52 33.90
N PHE A 725 14.94 -5.78 33.54
CA PHE A 725 14.80 -6.88 34.49
C PHE A 725 16.05 -7.00 35.40
N LEU A 726 17.25 -6.99 34.84
CA LEU A 726 18.48 -7.10 35.64
C LEU A 726 18.71 -5.87 36.53
N ALA A 727 18.36 -4.68 36.06
CA ALA A 727 18.39 -3.47 36.87
C ALA A 727 17.44 -3.59 38.07
N GLU A 728 16.24 -4.13 37.89
CA GLU A 728 15.30 -4.37 38.98
C GLU A 728 15.75 -5.48 39.94
N VAL A 729 16.31 -6.57 39.42
CA VAL A 729 16.96 -7.60 40.27
C VAL A 729 18.04 -6.96 41.15
N SER A 730 18.85 -6.06 40.58
CA SER A 730 19.87 -5.29 41.30
C SER A 730 19.27 -4.34 42.33
N ARG A 731 18.16 -3.66 42.03
CA ARG A 731 17.50 -2.75 42.97
C ARG A 731 16.85 -3.49 44.14
N ILE A 732 16.30 -4.67 43.88
CA ILE A 732 15.72 -5.56 44.91
C ILE A 732 16.85 -6.27 45.69
N SER A 733 18.13 -6.13 45.30
CA SER A 733 19.25 -6.93 45.77
C SER A 733 19.66 -6.67 47.23
N GLY A 734 18.96 -7.39 48.11
CA GLY A 734 19.52 -8.00 49.32
C GLY A 734 19.23 -9.51 49.42
N GLY A 735 18.54 -10.12 48.45
CA GLY A 735 18.03 -11.50 48.61
C GLY A 735 17.78 -12.33 47.35
N CYS A 736 18.18 -11.90 46.15
CA CYS A 736 18.10 -12.74 44.94
C CYS A 736 19.35 -13.62 44.81
N PRO A 737 19.23 -14.96 44.67
CA PRO A 737 20.38 -15.85 44.52
C PRO A 737 21.08 -15.65 43.17
N GLU A 738 22.28 -16.23 43.02
CA GLU A 738 22.89 -16.39 41.69
C GLU A 738 21.91 -17.08 40.74
N MET A 739 21.83 -16.58 39.52
CA MET A 739 20.91 -17.11 38.52
C MET A 739 21.61 -17.35 37.19
N SER A 740 21.22 -18.43 36.54
CA SER A 740 21.64 -18.73 35.19
C SER A 740 20.49 -18.48 34.21
N VAL A 741 20.78 -17.75 33.15
CA VAL A 741 19.84 -17.40 32.08
C VAL A 741 20.31 -18.02 30.77
N LEU A 742 19.41 -18.70 30.06
CA LEU A 742 19.57 -19.05 28.64
C LEU A 742 18.67 -18.13 27.81
N ALA A 743 19.29 -17.22 27.07
CA ALA A 743 18.58 -16.24 26.26
C ALA A 743 18.54 -16.62 24.77
N GLY A 744 17.55 -16.07 24.06
CA GLY A 744 17.59 -15.97 22.60
C GLY A 744 18.73 -15.07 22.12
N ASP A 745 18.86 -14.97 20.80
CA ASP A 745 19.89 -14.18 20.12
C ASP A 745 19.76 -12.67 20.35
N ASP A 746 18.55 -12.15 20.56
CA ASP A 746 18.32 -10.72 20.73
C ASP A 746 19.15 -10.13 21.89
N VAL A 747 19.44 -10.92 22.93
CA VAL A 747 20.27 -10.51 24.08
C VAL A 747 21.72 -10.16 23.70
N THR A 748 22.24 -10.56 22.53
CA THR A 748 23.56 -10.08 22.07
C THR A 748 23.58 -8.56 21.92
N ASN A 749 22.43 -7.93 21.66
CA ASN A 749 22.30 -6.47 21.63
C ASN A 749 22.74 -5.83 22.97
N ALA A 750 22.38 -6.44 24.10
CA ALA A 750 22.78 -6.00 25.43
C ALA A 750 24.30 -6.16 25.69
N LEU A 751 24.98 -7.07 24.98
CA LEU A 751 26.43 -7.25 25.08
C LEU A 751 27.22 -6.16 24.34
N THR A 752 26.57 -5.50 23.38
CA THR A 752 27.16 -4.41 22.57
C THR A 752 26.80 -3.02 23.09
N ASP A 753 26.01 -2.93 24.15
CA ASP A 753 25.61 -1.67 24.78
C ASP A 753 26.65 -1.14 25.78
N GLN A 754 26.48 0.10 26.24
CA GLN A 754 27.36 0.73 27.23
C GLN A 754 27.25 0.08 28.61
N GLN A 755 26.03 -0.21 29.07
CA GLN A 755 25.78 -0.94 30.30
C GLN A 755 25.54 -2.40 29.97
N ARG A 756 26.37 -3.30 30.51
CA ARG A 756 26.29 -4.72 30.21
C ARG A 756 25.48 -5.44 31.29
N PRO A 757 24.92 -6.63 30.98
CA PRO A 757 24.13 -7.41 31.94
C PRO A 757 24.80 -7.59 33.32
N TRP A 758 26.11 -7.85 33.36
CA TRP A 758 26.86 -8.04 34.60
C TRP A 758 27.13 -6.75 35.39
N ASP A 759 27.03 -5.59 34.75
CA ASP A 759 27.16 -4.31 35.42
C ASP A 759 25.91 -4.04 36.28
N HIS A 760 24.76 -4.61 35.91
CA HIS A 760 23.53 -4.61 36.72
C HIS A 760 23.53 -5.73 37.77
N PHE A 761 23.78 -6.99 37.37
CA PHE A 761 23.71 -8.14 38.27
C PHE A 761 24.95 -9.04 38.16
N LYS A 762 25.84 -8.96 39.16
CA LYS A 762 27.08 -9.74 39.21
C LYS A 762 26.87 -11.25 39.37
N GLY A 763 25.74 -11.68 39.94
CA GLY A 763 25.37 -13.10 40.12
C GLY A 763 24.82 -13.78 38.86
N LEU A 764 24.96 -13.15 37.69
CA LEU A 764 24.45 -13.66 36.42
C LEU A 764 25.44 -14.63 35.75
N THR A 765 24.98 -15.84 35.44
CA THR A 765 25.57 -16.68 34.40
C THR A 765 24.70 -16.60 33.14
N LEU A 766 25.24 -16.05 32.05
CA LEU A 766 24.50 -15.86 30.81
C LEU A 766 24.96 -16.85 29.72
N PHE A 767 24.03 -17.67 29.27
CA PHE A 767 24.09 -18.41 28.03
C PHE A 767 23.16 -17.74 27.02
N TYR A 768 23.51 -17.73 25.75
CA TYR A 768 22.63 -17.23 24.70
C TYR A 768 22.78 -18.05 23.42
N ALA A 769 21.68 -18.20 22.68
CA ALA A 769 21.69 -18.75 21.34
C ALA A 769 22.33 -17.74 20.38
N SER A 770 23.24 -18.20 19.52
CA SER A 770 23.87 -17.43 18.46
C SER A 770 23.58 -18.14 17.13
N HIS A 771 23.07 -17.39 16.16
CA HIS A 771 22.68 -17.87 14.83
C HIS A 771 23.90 -18.13 13.93
N GLY A 772 24.71 -19.11 14.32
CA GLY A 772 26.08 -19.31 13.89
C GLY A 772 27.07 -18.59 14.79
N TYR A 773 28.36 -18.94 14.72
CA TYR A 773 29.40 -18.26 15.49
C TYR A 773 30.75 -18.29 14.76
N ALA A 774 30.99 -17.29 13.92
CA ALA A 774 32.17 -17.20 13.06
C ALA A 774 33.51 -17.39 13.81
N PRO A 775 33.72 -16.85 15.03
CA PRO A 775 34.97 -17.09 15.78
C PRO A 775 35.26 -18.57 16.04
N THR A 776 34.25 -19.40 16.31
CA THR A 776 34.44 -20.86 16.46
C THR A 776 34.68 -21.54 15.13
N LEU A 777 34.11 -21.03 14.04
CA LEU A 777 34.24 -21.61 12.71
C LEU A 777 35.52 -21.20 11.98
N ALA A 778 36.27 -20.20 12.46
CA ALA A 778 37.37 -19.57 11.75
C ALA A 778 38.47 -20.53 11.26
N THR A 779 38.69 -21.64 11.97
CA THR A 779 39.70 -22.65 11.61
C THR A 779 39.16 -23.77 10.71
N GLU A 780 37.84 -23.87 10.56
CA GLU A 780 37.17 -24.97 9.85
C GLU A 780 36.43 -24.48 8.59
N SER A 781 36.00 -23.22 8.57
CA SER A 781 35.28 -22.59 7.46
C SER A 781 36.13 -21.48 6.83
N PRO A 782 36.51 -21.64 5.55
CA PRO A 782 37.20 -20.59 4.80
C PRO A 782 36.42 -19.27 4.74
N GLU A 783 35.08 -19.32 4.59
CA GLU A 783 34.25 -18.11 4.53
C GLU A 783 34.19 -17.42 5.90
N ALA A 784 34.07 -18.16 7.01
CA ALA A 784 34.12 -17.57 8.35
C ALA A 784 35.48 -16.88 8.61
N SER A 785 36.58 -17.50 8.17
CA SER A 785 37.92 -16.93 8.24
C SER A 785 38.03 -15.65 7.39
N ALA A 786 37.51 -15.68 6.16
CA ALA A 786 37.51 -14.53 5.25
C ALA A 786 36.68 -13.36 5.80
N PHE A 787 35.49 -13.65 6.34
CA PHE A 787 34.65 -12.67 7.02
C PHE A 787 35.39 -12.02 8.18
N LEU A 788 35.95 -12.82 9.10
CA LEU A 788 36.67 -12.27 10.25
C LEU A 788 37.89 -11.45 9.85
N ALA A 789 38.64 -11.87 8.83
CA ALA A 789 39.77 -11.11 8.30
C ALA A 789 39.32 -9.78 7.67
N ALA A 790 38.21 -9.77 6.94
CA ALA A 790 37.64 -8.56 6.37
C ALA A 790 37.12 -7.61 7.47
N TYR A 791 36.46 -8.16 8.49
CA TYR A 791 35.98 -7.40 9.64
C TYR A 791 37.12 -6.82 10.46
N ASP A 792 38.17 -7.62 10.74
CA ASP A 792 39.35 -7.17 11.48
C ASP A 792 40.13 -6.09 10.72
N ARG A 793 40.13 -6.12 9.38
CA ARG A 793 40.72 -5.05 8.57
C ARG A 793 39.95 -3.73 8.71
N ALA A 794 38.62 -3.79 8.76
CA ALA A 794 37.77 -2.61 8.86
C ALA A 794 37.68 -2.05 10.29
N TYR A 795 37.60 -2.93 11.31
CA TYR A 795 37.25 -2.56 12.67
C TYR A 795 38.17 -3.15 13.76
N GLY A 796 39.21 -3.91 13.40
CA GLY A 796 40.06 -4.61 14.36
C GLY A 796 40.96 -3.71 15.21
N SER A 797 41.03 -2.40 14.91
CA SER A 797 41.66 -1.40 15.78
C SER A 797 40.86 -1.15 17.07
N ASP A 798 39.55 -1.40 17.06
CA ASP A 798 38.71 -1.31 18.26
C ASP A 798 38.89 -2.55 19.14
N ARG A 799 39.83 -2.45 20.09
CA ARG A 799 40.10 -3.48 21.10
C ARG A 799 39.23 -3.34 22.35
N SER A 800 38.19 -2.49 22.34
CA SER A 800 37.26 -2.39 23.48
C SER A 800 36.47 -3.68 23.68
N ILE A 801 35.87 -3.84 24.87
CA ILE A 801 34.95 -4.96 25.14
C ILE A 801 33.81 -4.97 24.12
N ARG A 802 33.24 -3.79 23.82
CA ARG A 802 32.20 -3.61 22.81
C ARG A 802 32.66 -4.02 21.42
N GLY A 803 33.86 -3.63 21.01
CA GLY A 803 34.46 -4.02 19.73
C GLY A 803 34.61 -5.54 19.61
N ARG A 804 35.04 -6.21 20.68
CA ARG A 804 35.11 -7.69 20.75
C ARG A 804 33.73 -8.34 20.69
N ALA A 805 32.74 -7.81 21.40
CA ALA A 805 31.36 -8.29 21.35
C ALA A 805 30.80 -8.19 19.92
N LEU A 806 30.94 -7.03 19.26
CA LEU A 806 30.50 -6.84 17.87
C LEU A 806 31.21 -7.78 16.90
N ARG A 807 32.50 -8.05 17.08
CA ARG A 807 33.25 -9.01 16.24
C ARG A 807 32.67 -10.44 16.34
N GLY A 808 32.13 -10.82 17.49
CA GLY A 808 31.50 -12.12 17.71
C GLY A 808 29.99 -12.14 17.50
N ASP A 809 29.37 -10.99 17.22
CA ASP A 809 27.91 -10.88 17.11
C ASP A 809 27.41 -11.51 15.80
N ALA A 810 26.46 -12.44 15.90
CA ALA A 810 25.88 -13.12 14.75
C ALA A 810 25.15 -12.15 13.80
N HIS A 811 24.62 -11.02 14.26
CA HIS A 811 23.97 -10.03 13.39
C HIS A 811 24.94 -9.49 12.32
N VAL A 812 26.23 -9.34 12.65
CA VAL A 812 27.25 -8.92 11.68
C VAL A 812 27.46 -10.00 10.62
N ALA A 813 27.62 -11.25 11.06
CA ALA A 813 27.90 -12.37 10.18
C ALA A 813 26.68 -12.75 9.30
N LEU A 814 25.47 -12.66 9.83
CA LEU A 814 24.21 -12.85 9.09
C LEU A 814 24.02 -11.75 8.04
N ALA A 815 24.34 -10.50 8.36
CA ALA A 815 24.28 -9.42 7.37
C ALA A 815 25.32 -9.59 6.26
N TRP A 816 26.52 -10.07 6.59
CA TRP A 816 27.51 -10.48 5.60
C TRP A 816 26.96 -11.58 4.69
N ASP A 817 26.42 -12.65 5.27
CA ASP A 817 25.88 -13.79 4.53
C ASP A 817 24.70 -13.40 3.63
N ALA A 818 23.75 -12.61 4.13
CA ALA A 818 22.59 -12.17 3.36
C ALA A 818 22.98 -11.34 2.13
N LEU A 819 23.91 -10.39 2.27
CA LEU A 819 24.37 -9.60 1.13
C LEU A 819 25.17 -10.46 0.14
N ARG A 820 26.02 -11.36 0.63
CA ARG A 820 26.78 -12.28 -0.22
C ARG A 820 25.87 -13.27 -0.96
N TYR A 821 24.81 -13.76 -0.32
CA TYR A 821 23.81 -14.63 -0.92
C TYR A 821 23.07 -13.93 -2.06
N LEU A 822 22.59 -12.70 -1.83
CA LEU A 822 21.97 -11.90 -2.89
C LEU A 822 22.96 -11.58 -4.02
N ALA A 823 24.21 -11.25 -3.68
CA ALA A 823 25.26 -10.98 -4.65
C ALA A 823 25.55 -12.19 -5.54
N GLU A 824 25.61 -13.40 -4.96
CA GLU A 824 25.80 -14.63 -5.74
C GLU A 824 24.59 -14.90 -6.65
N GLY A 825 23.37 -14.62 -6.20
CA GLY A 825 22.17 -14.66 -7.05
C GLY A 825 22.23 -13.67 -8.23
N ILE A 826 22.73 -12.46 -7.99
CA ILE A 826 22.96 -11.44 -9.04
C ILE A 826 24.06 -11.91 -10.02
N ASP A 827 25.16 -12.44 -9.52
CA ASP A 827 26.28 -12.97 -10.34
C ASP A 827 25.82 -14.16 -11.20
N GLN A 828 24.98 -15.06 -10.65
CA GLN A 828 24.39 -16.16 -11.40
C GLN A 828 23.39 -15.67 -12.45
N ALA A 829 22.51 -14.74 -12.10
CA ALA A 829 21.60 -14.11 -13.05
C ALA A 829 22.36 -13.45 -14.21
N TRP A 830 23.43 -12.71 -13.93
CA TRP A 830 24.27 -12.11 -14.97
C TRP A 830 24.94 -13.16 -15.86
N ARG A 831 25.47 -14.24 -15.28
CA ARG A 831 26.04 -15.35 -16.07
C ARG A 831 24.99 -15.99 -16.99
N THR A 832 23.75 -16.16 -16.52
CA THR A 832 22.66 -16.75 -17.33
C THR A 832 22.23 -15.87 -18.51
N THR A 833 22.51 -14.56 -18.48
CA THR A 833 22.25 -13.70 -19.66
C THR A 833 23.29 -13.89 -20.76
N GLY A 834 24.32 -14.70 -20.55
CA GLY A 834 25.52 -14.74 -21.40
C GLY A 834 26.48 -13.60 -21.10
N ARG A 835 26.47 -13.07 -19.86
CA ARG A 835 27.24 -11.89 -19.42
C ARG A 835 26.84 -10.57 -20.10
N HIS A 836 25.61 -10.52 -20.62
CA HIS A 836 25.01 -9.32 -21.20
C HIS A 836 24.34 -8.49 -20.10
N ASP A 837 24.93 -7.33 -19.78
CA ASP A 837 24.48 -6.47 -18.68
C ASP A 837 23.07 -5.91 -18.90
N GLU A 838 22.72 -5.55 -20.15
CA GLU A 838 21.44 -4.95 -20.52
C GLU A 838 20.24 -5.89 -20.29
N ARG A 839 20.50 -7.18 -20.12
CA ARG A 839 19.48 -8.21 -19.87
C ARG A 839 19.32 -8.54 -18.39
N LEU A 840 20.29 -8.16 -17.55
CA LEU A 840 20.25 -8.43 -16.12
C LEU A 840 19.26 -7.48 -15.43
N ASN A 841 18.14 -8.03 -14.99
CA ASN A 841 17.07 -7.32 -14.30
C ASN A 841 16.60 -8.09 -13.05
N ARG A 842 15.86 -7.42 -12.16
CA ARG A 842 15.37 -8.02 -10.91
C ARG A 842 14.53 -9.28 -11.08
N GLY A 843 13.77 -9.40 -12.17
CA GLY A 843 12.95 -10.58 -12.44
C GLY A 843 13.81 -11.82 -12.70
N LEU A 844 14.97 -11.65 -13.34
CA LEU A 844 15.94 -12.73 -13.53
C LEU A 844 16.65 -13.10 -12.23
N VAL A 845 17.03 -12.12 -11.41
CA VAL A 845 17.57 -12.36 -10.06
C VAL A 845 16.57 -13.17 -9.24
N GLN A 846 15.31 -12.77 -9.25
CA GLN A 846 14.23 -13.48 -8.60
C GLN A 846 14.03 -14.90 -9.16
N ALA A 847 14.14 -15.11 -10.47
CA ALA A 847 14.04 -16.44 -11.07
C ALA A 847 15.18 -17.36 -10.61
N VAL A 848 16.41 -16.84 -10.52
CA VAL A 848 17.58 -17.58 -10.00
C VAL A 848 17.39 -17.95 -8.53
N LEU A 849 16.99 -16.99 -7.70
CA LEU A 849 16.70 -17.26 -6.29
C LEU A 849 15.51 -18.21 -6.12
N TYR A 850 14.51 -18.18 -7.01
CA TYR A 850 13.39 -19.12 -6.97
C TYR A 850 13.82 -20.53 -7.37
N GLN A 851 14.70 -20.67 -8.35
CA GLN A 851 15.26 -21.97 -8.72
C GLN A 851 16.18 -22.53 -7.64
N GLY A 852 16.90 -21.65 -6.94
CA GLY A 852 17.94 -22.00 -5.98
C GLY A 852 19.32 -21.76 -6.57
N LEU A 853 20.22 -21.21 -5.76
CA LEU A 853 21.60 -20.96 -6.17
C LEU A 853 22.26 -22.26 -6.65
N GLY A 854 22.91 -22.19 -7.81
CA GLY A 854 23.68 -23.31 -8.37
C GLY A 854 24.80 -23.76 -7.42
N GLY A 855 25.15 -25.05 -7.47
CA GLY A 855 26.15 -25.65 -6.58
C GLY A 855 25.58 -26.32 -5.34
N GLY A 856 24.26 -26.24 -5.11
CA GLY A 856 23.55 -26.92 -4.02
C GLY A 856 23.42 -26.12 -2.73
N GLY A 857 24.01 -24.92 -2.67
CA GLY A 857 23.89 -23.98 -1.56
C GLY A 857 25.06 -22.99 -1.53
N PHE A 858 25.29 -22.39 -0.37
CA PHE A 858 26.22 -21.29 -0.14
C PHE A 858 26.94 -21.49 1.21
N ASP A 859 28.29 -21.51 1.19
CA ASP A 859 29.10 -21.51 2.41
C ASP A 859 29.14 -20.09 2.99
N GLY A 860 28.50 -19.89 4.14
CA GLY A 860 28.46 -18.61 4.86
C GLY A 860 29.42 -18.53 6.05
N ALA A 861 29.62 -17.32 6.55
CA ALA A 861 30.31 -17.05 7.80
C ALA A 861 29.57 -17.62 9.02
N THR A 862 28.26 -17.81 8.91
CA THR A 862 27.41 -18.46 9.92
C THR A 862 27.21 -19.97 9.69
N GLY A 863 28.00 -20.58 8.81
CA GLY A 863 27.86 -21.97 8.38
C GLY A 863 27.06 -22.08 7.08
N TRP A 864 26.59 -23.28 6.76
CA TRP A 864 25.93 -23.57 5.49
C TRP A 864 24.60 -22.82 5.33
N ILE A 865 24.31 -22.42 4.09
CA ILE A 865 23.01 -21.89 3.67
C ILE A 865 22.55 -22.71 2.46
N ASP A 866 21.36 -23.29 2.54
CA ASP A 866 20.83 -24.11 1.45
C ASP A 866 20.59 -23.26 0.19
N ALA A 867 20.48 -23.93 -0.97
CA ALA A 867 20.08 -23.29 -2.22
C ALA A 867 18.58 -22.96 -2.20
N HIS A 868 18.17 -22.05 -1.32
CA HIS A 868 16.78 -21.62 -1.14
C HIS A 868 16.09 -21.43 -2.48
N GLY A 869 14.97 -22.11 -2.68
CA GLY A 869 14.28 -22.22 -3.95
C GLY A 869 13.79 -23.65 -4.19
N ALA A 870 13.28 -23.89 -5.39
CA ALA A 870 12.70 -25.17 -5.82
C ALA A 870 13.72 -26.32 -5.79
N ALA A 871 15.02 -26.05 -5.95
CA ALA A 871 16.06 -27.07 -5.98
C ALA A 871 16.36 -27.73 -4.62
N SER A 872 16.08 -27.06 -3.51
CA SER A 872 16.42 -27.55 -2.16
C SER A 872 15.24 -27.52 -1.16
N GLY A 873 14.02 -27.27 -1.63
CA GLY A 873 12.80 -27.55 -0.86
C GLY A 873 12.24 -26.40 -0.04
N GLY A 874 12.77 -25.17 -0.12
CA GLY A 874 12.19 -24.06 0.64
C GLY A 874 12.93 -22.74 0.55
N ARG A 875 12.56 -21.79 1.41
CA ARG A 875 13.12 -20.41 1.48
C ARG A 875 13.92 -20.18 2.77
N LEU A 876 14.41 -21.26 3.35
CA LEU A 876 15.16 -21.31 4.60
C LEU A 876 16.15 -22.49 4.56
N THR A 877 17.09 -22.51 5.49
CA THR A 877 18.01 -23.64 5.72
C THR A 877 17.50 -24.44 6.91
N GLU A 878 17.09 -25.70 6.72
CA GLU A 878 16.42 -26.49 7.78
C GLU A 878 17.37 -26.74 8.97
N ASP A 879 18.55 -27.30 8.69
CA ASP A 879 19.58 -27.61 9.69
C ASP A 879 20.57 -26.46 9.89
N LYS A 880 20.08 -25.21 9.85
CA LYS A 880 20.93 -24.03 10.03
C LYS A 880 21.72 -24.16 11.34
N LEU A 881 23.00 -23.82 11.26
CA LEU A 881 23.93 -23.91 12.39
C LEU A 881 23.57 -22.91 13.50
N LEU A 882 23.51 -23.38 14.73
CA LEU A 882 23.45 -22.56 15.94
C LEU A 882 24.55 -22.91 16.91
N ALA A 883 24.98 -21.91 17.68
CA ALA A 883 25.83 -22.09 18.84
C ALA A 883 25.07 -21.67 20.11
N VAL A 884 25.29 -22.37 21.22
CA VAL A 884 24.99 -21.82 22.55
C VAL A 884 26.30 -21.32 23.13
N VAL A 885 26.36 -20.02 23.40
CA VAL A 885 27.57 -19.33 23.84
C VAL A 885 27.39 -18.86 25.28
N ARG A 886 28.40 -19.11 26.11
CA ARG A 886 28.51 -18.57 27.46
C ARG A 886 29.32 -17.28 27.44
N GLY A 887 28.69 -16.17 27.81
CA GLY A 887 29.36 -14.87 27.96
C GLY A 887 30.03 -14.72 29.33
N ARG A 888 31.09 -13.90 29.39
CA ARG A 888 31.79 -13.55 30.65
C ARG A 888 31.91 -12.03 30.84
N PRO A 889 32.03 -11.54 32.09
CA PRO A 889 32.18 -10.12 32.40
C PRO A 889 33.42 -9.44 31.79
N ASP A 890 34.44 -10.19 31.39
CA ASP A 890 35.64 -9.67 30.71
C ASP A 890 35.48 -9.53 29.18
N GLY A 891 34.31 -9.93 28.66
CA GLY A 891 33.98 -9.96 27.24
C GLY A 891 34.50 -11.20 26.52
N SER A 892 35.07 -12.17 27.22
CA SER A 892 35.38 -13.47 26.64
C SER A 892 34.12 -14.33 26.52
N THR A 893 34.13 -15.25 25.57
CA THR A 893 33.02 -16.16 25.28
C THR A 893 33.52 -17.60 25.24
N ALA A 894 32.69 -18.55 25.63
CA ALA A 894 32.94 -19.97 25.40
C ALA A 894 31.76 -20.59 24.64
N THR A 895 32.05 -21.36 23.60
CA THR A 895 31.03 -22.12 22.86
C THR A 895 30.74 -23.40 23.63
N GLU A 896 29.54 -23.51 24.18
CA GLU A 896 29.11 -24.65 25.02
C GLU A 896 28.37 -25.72 24.20
N MET A 897 27.76 -25.31 23.09
CA MET A 897 27.11 -26.20 22.13
C MET A 897 27.28 -25.62 20.72
N LEU A 898 27.47 -26.48 19.73
CA LEU A 898 27.46 -26.16 18.31
C LEU A 898 26.65 -27.23 17.59
N CYS A 899 25.66 -26.83 16.78
CA CYS A 899 24.62 -27.74 16.33
C CYS A 899 24.05 -27.35 14.96
N GLY A 900 23.98 -28.29 14.02
CA GLY A 900 23.57 -28.06 12.62
C GLY A 900 24.73 -28.02 11.62
N THR A 901 24.47 -27.53 10.42
CA THR A 901 25.36 -27.69 9.25
C THR A 901 26.42 -26.59 9.16
N VAL A 902 27.69 -26.97 9.33
CA VAL A 902 28.84 -26.06 9.22
C VAL A 902 29.19 -25.80 7.76
N ALA A 903 29.20 -26.85 6.94
CA ALA A 903 29.42 -26.83 5.49
C ALA A 903 28.66 -28.01 4.87
N ARG A 904 28.51 -28.05 3.54
CA ARG A 904 27.69 -29.04 2.80
C ARG A 904 27.83 -30.49 3.29
N ASP A 905 29.05 -30.93 3.57
CA ASP A 905 29.35 -32.32 4.00
C ASP A 905 29.86 -32.39 5.46
N ASN A 906 29.60 -31.34 6.25
CA ASN A 906 30.04 -31.22 7.64
C ASN A 906 28.88 -30.74 8.52
N GLU A 907 28.19 -31.69 9.11
CA GLU A 907 27.08 -31.45 10.03
C GLU A 907 27.47 -31.79 11.48
N ARG A 908 27.11 -30.91 12.42
CA ARG A 908 27.21 -31.16 13.85
C ARG A 908 25.93 -31.82 14.35
N ALA A 909 25.88 -33.14 14.21
CA ALA A 909 24.75 -33.97 14.67
C ALA A 909 24.81 -34.35 16.16
N ARG A 910 25.92 -34.03 16.86
CA ARG A 910 26.11 -34.30 18.29
C ARG A 910 26.89 -33.17 18.96
N TRP A 911 26.67 -32.98 20.26
CA TRP A 911 27.36 -31.98 21.08
C TRP A 911 27.67 -32.50 22.48
N GLY A 912 28.62 -31.84 23.16
CA GLY A 912 29.08 -32.23 24.50
C GLY A 912 30.42 -32.97 24.48
N PRO A 913 30.97 -33.31 25.66
CA PRO A 913 32.27 -33.96 25.76
C PRO A 913 32.22 -35.40 25.25
N THR A 914 33.32 -35.87 24.66
CA THR A 914 33.47 -37.23 24.12
C THR A 914 33.06 -38.27 25.16
N GLY A 915 32.19 -39.21 24.75
CA GLY A 915 31.63 -40.25 25.62
C GLY A 915 30.42 -39.83 26.47
N LYS A 916 30.01 -38.55 26.43
CA LYS A 916 28.76 -38.03 27.00
C LYS A 916 28.06 -37.09 26.02
N GLU A 917 28.14 -37.45 24.74
CA GLU A 917 27.57 -36.69 23.65
C GLU A 917 26.04 -36.78 23.68
N HIS A 918 25.40 -35.67 23.34
CA HIS A 918 23.96 -35.54 23.18
C HIS A 918 23.64 -35.32 21.70
N PRO A 919 22.52 -35.86 21.19
CA PRO A 919 22.10 -35.59 19.82
C PRO A 919 21.79 -34.10 19.66
N CYS A 920 22.12 -33.59 18.48
CA CYS A 920 21.55 -32.34 18.00
C CYS A 920 20.11 -32.58 17.55
N PRO A 921 19.17 -31.69 17.92
CA PRO A 921 17.82 -31.74 17.39
C PRO A 921 17.78 -31.39 15.91
#